data_AF-A0A9E2JCE0-F1
#
_entry.id   AF-A0A9E2JCE0-F1
#
_cell.length_a   1.000
_cell.length_b   1.000
_cell.length_c   1.000
_cell.angle_alpha   90.00
_cell.angle_beta   90.00
_cell.angle_gamma   90.00
#
_symmetry.space_group_name_H-M   'P 1'
#
loop_
_entity.id
_entity.type
_entity.pdbx_description
1 polymer ?
#
loop_
_entity_poly.entity_id
_entity_poly.type
_entity_poly.pdbx_seq_one_letter_code
_entity_poly.pdbx_strand_id
1 'polypeptide(L)'
;MGLRDLNVDLTKEHVALWNAGKKFFGQVWRPAAIELDRLPDPADVIAPDSILWDVFRQTFELGYHSMLLPEEVGGMAADAMTFALVTELMGWAAPDLAASWGVCGSPFTYAILSPDPDLQDLTRRFCADKTGQLTGCWAITEPDHGSDSLRFEGEYAGLPELSNQVRAVADGDSYVINGQKSAWVSNGTFAKYAALWLSLDPSRGNEGGGIAVIPLDLPGITRGKPLNKMGQRALNQGEIFFDNVRIPKKMMIAADPATYKLLSNMQLGIANGWMGLCFAGCAQAALEEALAYAKERVQGGRIIFEHQNIRLKLFDMFISVEAARSLARRVAVYNSSLYETMQPLAVHYSMATKIMSSQTAYRVACQGLQIFGGNGLSKEYVIEKIFRDARASLIEDGTNETLALDGAGRLGAGRLILEVKEGAAPAAGADQGAAPTFEEHKPMLRPTGVHMGVMKADPEACTGCGLCLLNCPFKCWEMGENDVPRMKETYACFSCFNCMVVCPAGAVSIVEPYHVDEGFYDVGYPPIAPPLEPKDAQGNPDQWTSVEKCIIERRSVRNFKDEPVPESMIRRVLEAGRFAPSAGNHQPWRFIVVTDLGFIQELEEACYGLLNMMHMAYQNDAMVMGIVQMLGSPVPAGLFDPRVQGGIGRVAAKELPIFLKAPVAIFLAANDRLAGPDLQAGICGQNMNLAAQSLGLGFCWSGFGATVEMIPDLKARLGVEAPWRIVMSMLLGYPEFRQAGIVPRQQRPVTWFRPGAPGPEIEA
;
A
#
# COMPACT_ATOMS: atom_id res chain seq x y z
N MET A 1 -11.52 14.60 29.19
CA MET A 1 -11.32 13.79 27.97
C MET A 1 -9.95 14.15 27.42
N GLY A 2 -9.00 13.21 27.36
CA GLY A 2 -7.67 13.46 26.78
C GLY A 2 -7.72 13.53 25.26
N LEU A 3 -6.65 14.01 24.62
CA LEU A 3 -6.45 13.84 23.18
C LEU A 3 -6.38 12.33 22.90
N ARG A 4 -7.22 11.83 21.99
CA ARG A 4 -7.18 10.42 21.57
C ARG A 4 -6.22 10.30 20.40
N ASP A 5 -5.41 9.25 20.40
CA ASP A 5 -4.64 8.86 19.21
C ASP A 5 -5.61 8.51 18.07
N LEU A 6 -5.23 8.84 16.83
CA LEU A 6 -6.02 8.61 15.63
C LEU A 6 -5.76 7.22 15.02
N ASN A 7 -4.76 6.48 15.47
CA ASN A 7 -4.53 5.11 15.01
C ASN A 7 -5.65 4.18 15.51
N VAL A 8 -6.43 3.62 14.58
CA VAL A 8 -7.61 2.78 14.86
C VAL A 8 -7.28 1.30 15.09
N ASP A 9 -6.01 0.94 14.96
CA ASP A 9 -5.50 -0.43 14.86
C ASP A 9 -4.40 -0.78 15.90
N LEU A 10 -4.22 0.04 16.94
CA LEU A 10 -3.28 -0.28 18.01
C LEU A 10 -3.76 -1.47 18.86
N THR A 11 -2.89 -2.48 19.01
CA THR A 11 -3.13 -3.65 19.87
C THR A 11 -2.99 -3.27 21.36
N LYS A 12 -3.40 -4.18 22.25
CA LYS A 12 -3.22 -3.97 23.70
C LYS A 12 -1.73 -3.90 24.06
N GLU A 13 -0.92 -4.67 23.36
CA GLU A 13 0.53 -4.73 23.48
C GLU A 13 1.14 -3.38 23.07
N HIS A 14 0.71 -2.80 21.95
CA HIS A 14 1.15 -1.46 21.52
C HIS A 14 0.83 -0.40 22.58
N VAL A 15 -0.39 -0.42 23.15
CA VAL A 15 -0.79 0.53 24.18
C VAL A 15 0.00 0.34 25.47
N ALA A 16 0.24 -0.91 25.88
CA ALA A 16 1.05 -1.22 27.06
C ALA A 16 2.51 -0.75 26.88
N LEU A 17 3.10 -1.03 25.72
CA LEU A 17 4.43 -0.58 25.33
C LEU A 17 4.51 0.95 25.33
N TRP A 18 3.54 1.64 24.70
CA TRP A 18 3.52 3.09 24.68
C TRP A 18 3.50 3.69 26.09
N ASN A 19 2.66 3.16 26.98
CA ASN A 19 2.56 3.66 28.35
C ASN A 19 3.85 3.40 29.15
N ALA A 20 4.42 2.20 29.03
CA ALA A 20 5.68 1.85 29.68
C ALA A 20 6.85 2.70 29.14
N GLY A 21 6.94 2.84 27.81
CA GLY A 21 7.93 3.66 27.13
C GLY A 21 7.82 5.13 27.51
N LYS A 22 6.62 5.73 27.45
CA LYS A 22 6.40 7.14 27.84
C LYS A 22 6.87 7.41 29.27
N LYS A 23 6.64 6.46 30.18
CA LYS A 23 7.16 6.54 31.55
C LYS A 23 8.70 6.47 31.57
N PHE A 24 9.30 5.45 30.94
CA PHE A 24 10.75 5.28 30.90
C PHE A 24 11.46 6.48 30.27
N PHE A 25 11.08 6.85 29.04
CA PHE A 25 11.69 7.99 28.34
C PHE A 25 11.45 9.32 29.06
N GLY A 26 10.30 9.49 29.71
CA GLY A 26 10.01 10.68 30.52
C GLY A 26 10.82 10.77 31.82
N GLN A 27 11.17 9.63 32.43
CA GLN A 27 11.88 9.56 33.71
C GLN A 27 13.40 9.42 33.57
N VAL A 28 13.88 8.85 32.47
CA VAL A 28 15.31 8.54 32.25
C VAL A 28 15.89 9.46 31.18
N TRP A 29 15.33 9.44 29.97
CA TRP A 29 15.91 10.16 28.84
C TRP A 29 15.74 11.67 28.95
N ARG A 30 14.53 12.14 29.22
CA ARG A 30 14.22 13.58 29.21
C ARG A 30 15.02 14.38 30.25
N PRO A 31 15.16 13.93 31.51
CA PRO A 31 16.01 14.61 32.49
C PRO A 31 17.48 14.59 32.08
N ALA A 32 18.00 13.45 31.63
CA ALA A 32 19.39 13.32 31.20
C ALA A 32 19.71 14.23 30.00
N ALA A 33 18.82 14.34 29.03
CA ALA A 33 19.01 15.23 27.89
C ALA A 33 19.07 16.71 28.29
N ILE A 34 18.27 17.14 29.27
CA ILE A 34 18.31 18.50 29.80
C ILE A 34 19.64 18.76 30.52
N GLU A 35 20.14 17.77 31.27
CA GLU A 35 21.43 17.85 31.95
C GLU A 35 22.58 17.95 30.95
N LEU A 36 22.64 17.02 29.99
CA LEU A 36 23.66 16.98 28.94
C LEU A 36 23.67 18.24 28.08
N ASP A 37 22.51 18.81 27.75
CA ASP A 37 22.41 20.07 26.99
C ASP A 37 23.05 21.26 27.72
N ARG A 38 23.00 21.27 29.06
CA ARG A 38 23.51 22.36 29.89
C ARG A 38 25.02 22.29 30.14
N LEU A 39 25.67 21.17 29.80
CA LEU A 39 27.12 21.05 29.93
C LEU A 39 27.81 22.10 29.05
N PRO A 40 28.77 22.86 29.60
CA PRO A 40 29.42 23.95 28.86
C PRO A 40 30.38 23.43 27.80
N ASP A 41 31.17 22.40 28.13
CA ASP A 41 32.09 21.74 27.21
C ASP A 41 31.41 20.52 26.58
N PRO A 42 31.32 20.43 25.24
CA PRO A 42 30.81 19.24 24.58
C PRO A 42 31.62 17.96 24.87
N ALA A 43 32.86 18.04 25.35
CA ALA A 43 33.62 16.88 25.77
C ALA A 43 33.05 16.21 27.02
N ASP A 44 32.40 16.98 27.91
CA ASP A 44 31.83 16.46 29.16
C ASP A 44 30.64 15.52 28.90
N VAL A 45 29.96 15.67 27.75
CA VAL A 45 28.86 14.78 27.33
C VAL A 45 29.30 13.32 27.26
N ILE A 46 30.57 13.07 26.92
CA ILE A 46 31.15 11.73 26.77
C ILE A 46 32.20 11.42 27.84
N ALA A 47 32.29 12.24 28.89
CA ALA A 47 33.17 11.96 30.02
C ALA A 47 32.82 10.60 30.65
N PRO A 48 33.77 9.86 31.24
CA PRO A 48 33.52 8.52 31.79
C PRO A 48 32.39 8.46 32.84
N ASP A 49 32.16 9.55 33.56
CA ASP A 49 31.12 9.72 34.60
C ASP A 49 29.85 10.42 34.08
N SER A 50 29.75 10.67 32.77
CA SER A 50 28.57 11.26 32.14
C SER A 50 27.33 10.37 32.28
N ILE A 51 26.19 11.00 32.57
CA ILE A 51 24.87 10.35 32.61
C ILE A 51 24.47 9.70 31.27
N LEU A 52 25.12 10.08 30.16
CA LEU A 52 24.93 9.45 28.85
C LEU A 52 25.08 7.92 28.93
N TRP A 53 26.11 7.43 29.62
CA TRP A 53 26.42 6.01 29.70
C TRP A 53 25.38 5.24 30.50
N ASP A 54 24.83 5.85 31.55
CA ASP A 54 23.73 5.26 32.31
C ASP A 54 22.44 5.17 31.51
N VAL A 55 22.14 6.18 30.69
CA VAL A 55 21.01 6.15 29.77
C VAL A 55 21.19 5.05 28.72
N PHE A 56 22.39 4.93 28.14
CA PHE A 56 22.68 3.88 27.16
C PHE A 56 22.54 2.49 27.76
N ARG A 57 23.18 2.22 28.90
CA ARG A 57 23.08 0.93 29.61
C ARG A 57 21.62 0.56 29.88
N GLN A 58 20.85 1.46 30.51
CA GLN A 58 19.44 1.18 30.82
C GLN A 58 18.60 0.94 29.56
N THR A 59 18.90 1.63 28.46
CA THR A 59 18.19 1.43 27.18
C THR A 59 18.56 0.08 26.54
N PHE A 60 19.82 -0.33 26.61
CA PHE A 60 20.30 -1.65 26.12
C PHE A 60 19.78 -2.82 26.97
N GLU A 61 19.65 -2.63 28.29
CA GLU A 61 19.03 -3.61 29.19
C GLU A 61 17.59 -3.94 28.76
N LEU A 62 16.84 -2.95 28.27
CA LEU A 62 15.49 -3.12 27.73
C LEU A 62 15.46 -3.77 26.33
N GLY A 63 16.61 -3.89 25.66
CA GLY A 63 16.72 -4.54 24.35
C GLY A 63 16.34 -3.68 23.15
N TYR A 64 16.00 -2.40 23.33
CA TYR A 64 15.57 -1.55 22.22
C TYR A 64 16.60 -1.45 21.08
N HIS A 65 17.88 -1.67 21.34
CA HIS A 65 18.96 -1.53 20.34
C HIS A 65 18.94 -2.65 19.31
N SER A 66 18.32 -3.80 19.64
CA SER A 66 18.18 -4.95 18.75
C SER A 66 16.74 -5.11 18.23
N MET A 67 15.92 -4.06 18.35
CA MET A 67 14.49 -4.09 18.06
C MET A 67 14.14 -4.57 16.65
N LEU A 68 14.84 -4.08 15.64
CA LEU A 68 14.61 -4.45 14.23
C LEU A 68 15.52 -5.59 13.75
N LEU A 69 16.45 -6.08 14.57
CA LEU A 69 17.34 -7.14 14.16
C LEU A 69 16.63 -8.51 14.23
N PRO A 70 16.96 -9.45 13.32
CA PRO A 70 16.34 -10.77 13.29
C PRO A 70 16.61 -11.60 14.56
N GLU A 71 15.69 -12.51 14.91
CA GLU A 71 15.84 -13.38 16.08
C GLU A 71 17.05 -14.33 15.95
N GLU A 72 17.42 -14.72 14.72
CA GLU A 72 18.55 -15.62 14.43
C GLU A 72 19.90 -15.04 14.86
N VAL A 73 19.98 -13.73 15.01
CA VAL A 73 21.14 -13.02 15.54
C VAL A 73 20.92 -12.49 16.96
N GLY A 74 19.84 -12.90 17.63
CA GLY A 74 19.48 -12.48 18.99
C GLY A 74 18.73 -11.15 19.07
N GLY A 75 18.18 -10.66 17.95
CA GLY A 75 17.33 -9.48 17.91
C GLY A 75 15.90 -9.75 18.36
N MET A 76 15.07 -8.70 18.40
CA MET A 76 13.68 -8.80 18.85
C MET A 76 12.66 -8.96 17.71
N ALA A 77 13.07 -8.75 16.44
CA ALA A 77 12.20 -8.77 15.27
C ALA A 77 10.85 -8.04 15.47
N ALA A 78 10.90 -6.88 16.13
CA ALA A 78 9.69 -6.13 16.48
C ALA A 78 8.99 -5.59 15.23
N ASP A 79 7.66 -5.54 15.29
CA ASP A 79 6.86 -5.05 14.19
C ASP A 79 7.05 -3.54 13.93
N ALA A 80 6.67 -3.11 12.73
CA ALA A 80 6.85 -1.74 12.26
C ALA A 80 6.15 -0.69 13.14
N MET A 81 4.98 -1.01 13.71
CA MET A 81 4.24 -0.08 14.57
C MET A 81 4.90 0.03 15.94
N THR A 82 5.35 -1.08 16.52
CA THR A 82 6.19 -1.08 17.74
C THR A 82 7.42 -0.19 17.56
N PHE A 83 8.15 -0.36 16.46
CA PHE A 83 9.30 0.49 16.13
C PHE A 83 8.92 1.97 15.97
N ALA A 84 7.81 2.26 15.30
CA ALA A 84 7.33 3.62 15.10
C ALA A 84 6.98 4.31 16.43
N LEU A 85 6.27 3.62 17.33
CA LEU A 85 5.87 4.13 18.63
C LEU A 85 7.06 4.40 19.54
N VAL A 86 8.03 3.49 19.60
CA VAL A 86 9.23 3.69 20.43
C VAL A 86 10.08 4.83 19.89
N THR A 87 10.28 4.91 18.57
CA THR A 87 11.05 6.00 17.95
C THR A 87 10.40 7.37 18.18
N GLU A 88 9.06 7.45 18.10
CA GLU A 88 8.34 8.68 18.43
C GLU A 88 8.52 9.08 19.91
N LEU A 89 8.48 8.11 20.83
CA LEU A 89 8.71 8.38 22.26
C LEU A 89 10.13 8.83 22.57
N MET A 90 11.12 8.27 21.87
CA MET A 90 12.52 8.70 21.94
C MET A 90 12.64 10.17 21.52
N GLY A 91 12.05 10.52 20.37
CA GLY A 91 12.05 11.91 19.87
C GLY A 91 11.22 12.88 20.73
N TRP A 92 10.13 12.41 21.34
CA TRP A 92 9.37 13.19 22.33
C TRP A 92 10.20 13.52 23.58
N ALA A 93 11.01 12.57 24.04
CA ALA A 93 11.83 12.78 25.23
C ALA A 93 13.09 13.61 24.93
N ALA A 94 13.86 13.20 23.91
CA ALA A 94 15.17 13.76 23.59
C ALA A 94 15.63 13.34 22.18
N PRO A 95 15.37 14.13 21.13
CA PRO A 95 15.75 13.76 19.76
C PRO A 95 17.27 13.62 19.56
N ASP A 96 18.07 14.26 20.41
CA ASP A 96 19.53 14.22 20.38
C ASP A 96 20.12 12.94 20.97
N LEU A 97 19.59 12.49 22.12
CA LEU A 97 19.88 11.15 22.61
C LEU A 97 19.37 10.08 21.66
N ALA A 98 18.20 10.29 21.06
CA ALA A 98 17.62 9.37 20.08
C ALA A 98 18.57 9.18 18.89
N ALA A 99 19.08 10.27 18.32
CA ALA A 99 20.01 10.22 17.21
C ALA A 99 21.32 9.53 17.59
N SER A 100 21.88 9.85 18.77
CA SER A 100 23.13 9.26 19.25
C SER A 100 22.98 7.76 19.48
N TRP A 101 21.88 7.35 20.09
CA TRP A 101 21.57 5.95 20.29
C TRP A 101 21.31 5.21 18.97
N GLY A 102 20.55 5.82 18.04
CA GLY A 102 20.19 5.19 16.77
C GLY A 102 21.41 4.85 15.91
N VAL A 103 22.39 5.77 15.82
CA VAL A 103 23.61 5.53 15.04
C VAL A 103 24.56 4.52 15.70
N CYS A 104 24.37 4.16 16.98
CA CYS A 104 25.14 3.10 17.60
C CYS A 104 24.96 1.77 16.86
N GLY A 105 23.75 1.48 16.38
CA GLY A 105 23.44 0.23 15.69
C GLY A 105 24.02 0.12 14.27
N SER A 106 24.36 1.24 13.62
CA SER A 106 24.63 1.25 12.17
C SER A 106 25.71 0.25 11.71
N PRO A 107 26.92 0.19 12.32
CA PRO A 107 27.94 -0.79 11.89
C PRO A 107 27.47 -2.23 12.03
N PHE A 108 26.66 -2.52 13.05
CA PHE A 108 26.18 -3.86 13.37
C PHE A 108 25.06 -4.30 12.42
N THR A 109 24.17 -3.38 12.04
CA THR A 109 23.15 -3.63 11.00
C THR A 109 23.79 -3.85 9.63
N TYR A 110 24.95 -3.25 9.36
CA TYR A 110 25.68 -3.47 8.12
C TYR A 110 26.50 -4.76 8.13
N ALA A 111 27.03 -5.15 9.30
CA ALA A 111 27.83 -6.36 9.44
C ALA A 111 27.05 -7.64 9.10
N ILE A 112 25.73 -7.68 9.40
CA ILE A 112 24.87 -8.83 9.09
C ILE A 112 24.72 -9.08 7.58
N LEU A 113 24.91 -8.05 6.74
CA LEU A 113 24.82 -8.18 5.29
C LEU A 113 26.05 -8.88 4.69
N SER A 114 27.11 -9.03 5.48
CA SER A 114 28.30 -9.75 5.06
C SER A 114 28.11 -11.27 5.15
N PRO A 115 28.61 -12.04 4.17
CA PRO A 115 28.70 -13.49 4.29
C PRO A 115 29.82 -13.93 5.25
N ASP A 116 30.67 -13.01 5.73
CA ASP A 116 31.78 -13.34 6.63
C ASP A 116 31.29 -13.64 8.06
N PRO A 117 31.62 -14.83 8.63
CA PRO A 117 31.16 -15.21 9.96
C PRO A 117 31.58 -14.25 11.08
N ASP A 118 32.75 -13.60 10.99
CA ASP A 118 33.23 -12.68 12.03
C ASP A 118 32.41 -11.38 12.05
N LEU A 119 31.94 -10.94 10.89
CA LEU A 119 31.05 -9.78 10.78
C LEU A 119 29.63 -10.13 11.24
N GLN A 120 29.13 -11.33 10.93
CA GLN A 120 27.84 -11.78 11.49
C GLN A 120 27.89 -11.93 13.02
N ASP A 121 29.01 -12.42 13.57
CA ASP A 121 29.22 -12.48 15.02
C ASP A 121 29.22 -11.09 15.67
N LEU A 122 29.73 -10.07 14.99
CA LEU A 122 29.69 -8.69 15.48
C LEU A 122 28.25 -8.23 15.74
N THR A 123 27.30 -8.56 14.85
CA THR A 123 25.87 -8.27 15.06
C THR A 123 25.30 -9.08 16.24
N ARG A 124 25.64 -10.36 16.38
CA ARG A 124 25.20 -11.19 17.52
C ARG A 124 25.67 -10.62 18.85
N ARG A 125 26.93 -10.19 18.93
CA ARG A 125 27.48 -9.54 20.13
C ARG A 125 26.78 -8.23 20.45
N PHE A 126 26.40 -7.46 19.43
CA PHE A 126 25.60 -6.24 19.61
C PHE A 126 24.21 -6.54 20.18
N CYS A 127 23.50 -7.52 19.62
CA CYS A 127 22.21 -7.97 20.15
C CYS A 127 22.30 -8.43 21.62
N ALA A 128 23.38 -9.16 21.96
CA ALA A 128 23.63 -9.65 23.31
C ALA A 128 24.11 -8.57 24.29
N ASP A 129 24.53 -7.39 23.82
CA ASP A 129 25.05 -6.33 24.68
C ASP A 129 23.94 -5.76 25.57
N LYS A 130 24.15 -5.80 26.89
CA LYS A 130 23.32 -5.14 27.90
C LYS A 130 24.05 -4.01 28.62
N THR A 131 25.32 -3.80 28.29
CA THR A 131 26.19 -2.80 28.91
C THR A 131 26.16 -1.47 28.18
N GLY A 132 25.69 -1.43 26.92
CA GLY A 132 25.69 -0.23 26.08
C GLY A 132 27.09 0.18 25.60
N GLN A 133 28.03 -0.77 25.58
CA GLN A 133 29.43 -0.50 25.25
C GLN A 133 29.75 -0.72 23.78
N LEU A 134 28.94 -1.47 23.03
CA LEU A 134 29.09 -1.62 21.58
C LEU A 134 28.46 -0.42 20.88
N THR A 135 29.23 0.65 20.80
CA THR A 135 28.83 1.92 20.19
C THR A 135 29.35 2.02 18.75
N GLY A 136 28.55 2.67 17.91
CA GLY A 136 28.80 2.81 16.48
C GLY A 136 28.63 4.24 16.01
N CYS A 137 29.22 4.52 14.84
CA CYS A 137 28.96 5.72 14.07
C CYS A 137 28.68 5.39 12.60
N TRP A 138 27.98 6.30 11.95
CA TRP A 138 27.76 6.31 10.52
C TRP A 138 28.63 7.40 9.87
N ALA A 139 29.69 6.98 9.17
CA ALA A 139 30.75 7.87 8.69
C ALA A 139 30.65 8.09 7.18
N ILE A 140 29.81 9.06 6.78
CA ILE A 140 29.66 9.50 5.38
C ILE A 140 30.31 10.84 5.13
N THR A 141 29.80 11.90 5.76
CA THR A 141 30.14 13.29 5.44
C THR A 141 31.63 13.56 5.58
N GLU A 142 32.15 14.36 4.67
CA GLU A 142 33.54 14.81 4.60
C GLU A 142 33.60 16.34 4.64
N PRO A 143 34.77 16.96 4.86
CA PRO A 143 34.87 18.43 4.97
C PRO A 143 34.25 19.18 3.78
N ASP A 144 34.48 18.69 2.56
CA ASP A 144 34.00 19.35 1.34
C ASP A 144 32.78 18.65 0.70
N HIS A 145 32.33 17.51 1.26
CA HIS A 145 31.23 16.72 0.71
C HIS A 145 30.15 16.41 1.76
N GLY A 146 28.93 16.84 1.46
CA GLY A 146 27.77 16.68 2.33
C GLY A 146 26.50 16.39 1.55
N SER A 147 25.89 17.41 0.96
CA SER A 147 24.64 17.25 0.18
C SER A 147 24.84 16.48 -1.13
N ASP A 148 26.03 16.57 -1.71
CA ASP A 148 26.44 15.89 -2.94
C ASP A 148 26.76 14.40 -2.73
N SER A 149 27.09 13.97 -1.51
CA SER A 149 27.26 12.55 -1.15
C SER A 149 25.95 11.73 -1.21
N LEU A 150 24.80 12.40 -1.35
CA LEU A 150 23.47 11.77 -1.41
C LEU A 150 22.93 11.62 -2.85
N ARG A 151 23.69 12.08 -3.86
CA ARG A 151 23.24 12.07 -5.26
C ARG A 151 23.68 10.82 -6.00
N PHE A 152 22.81 9.82 -6.01
CA PHE A 152 22.99 8.56 -6.73
C PHE A 152 22.17 8.45 -8.03
N GLU A 153 21.35 9.46 -8.32
CA GLU A 153 20.46 9.49 -9.48
C GLU A 153 20.88 10.58 -10.47
N GLY A 154 20.71 10.31 -11.76
CA GLY A 154 20.99 11.24 -12.87
C GLY A 154 22.48 11.34 -13.27
N GLU A 155 22.75 12.20 -14.25
CA GLU A 155 24.07 12.35 -14.90
C GLU A 155 25.18 12.82 -13.94
N TYR A 156 24.81 13.38 -12.79
CA TYR A 156 25.76 13.89 -11.80
C TYR A 156 26.46 12.79 -11.00
N ALA A 157 25.88 11.59 -10.88
CA ALA A 157 26.42 10.53 -9.99
C ALA A 157 27.81 10.04 -10.40
N GLY A 158 28.13 10.08 -11.70
CA GLY A 158 29.42 9.66 -12.26
C GLY A 158 30.48 10.76 -12.32
N LEU A 159 30.20 11.99 -11.86
CA LEU A 159 31.16 13.09 -11.92
C LEU A 159 32.32 12.84 -10.94
N PRO A 160 33.59 12.78 -11.40
CA PRO A 160 34.75 12.52 -10.54
C PRO A 160 34.87 13.48 -9.34
N GLU A 161 34.40 14.71 -9.49
CA GLU A 161 34.42 15.75 -8.47
C GLU A 161 33.54 15.42 -7.26
N LEU A 162 32.58 14.50 -7.40
CA LEU A 162 31.70 14.08 -6.30
C LEU A 162 32.23 12.87 -5.52
N SER A 163 33.41 12.35 -5.89
CA SER A 163 33.95 11.18 -5.20
C SER A 163 34.38 11.50 -3.78
N ASN A 164 34.08 10.59 -2.84
CA ASN A 164 34.58 10.66 -1.47
C ASN A 164 36.12 10.82 -1.45
N GLN A 165 36.59 11.76 -0.64
CA GLN A 165 38.00 12.04 -0.35
C GLN A 165 38.64 11.00 0.56
N VAL A 166 37.88 10.31 1.43
CA VAL A 166 38.40 9.13 2.12
C VAL A 166 38.54 8.01 1.09
N ARG A 167 39.78 7.59 0.82
CA ARG A 167 40.11 6.61 -0.23
C ARG A 167 40.61 5.32 0.36
N ALA A 168 40.18 4.20 -0.22
CA ALA A 168 40.72 2.87 0.07
C ALA A 168 41.40 2.31 -1.19
N VAL A 169 42.70 2.05 -1.10
CA VAL A 169 43.48 1.46 -2.18
C VAL A 169 43.75 0.00 -1.88
N ALA A 170 43.45 -0.89 -2.82
CA ALA A 170 43.71 -2.32 -2.66
C ALA A 170 45.22 -2.59 -2.58
N ASP A 171 45.62 -3.39 -1.60
CA ASP A 171 47.00 -3.84 -1.39
C ASP A 171 46.97 -5.32 -0.95
N GLY A 172 47.14 -6.21 -1.93
CA GLY A 172 47.05 -7.66 -1.71
C GLY A 172 45.66 -8.13 -1.27
N ASP A 173 45.59 -8.72 -0.07
CA ASP A 173 44.38 -9.19 0.62
C ASP A 173 43.74 -8.13 1.52
N SER A 174 44.25 -6.89 1.46
CA SER A 174 43.82 -5.77 2.30
C SER A 174 43.50 -4.51 1.49
N TYR A 175 42.94 -3.52 2.16
CA TYR A 175 42.84 -2.13 1.71
C TYR A 175 43.65 -1.22 2.64
N VAL A 176 44.26 -0.17 2.08
CA VAL A 176 44.87 0.93 2.84
C VAL A 176 44.00 2.17 2.70
N ILE A 177 43.50 2.68 3.82
CA ILE A 177 42.57 3.79 3.91
C ILE A 177 43.31 5.07 4.33
N ASN A 178 43.05 6.16 3.60
CA ASN A 178 43.56 7.50 3.91
C ASN A 178 42.45 8.55 3.73
N GLY A 179 42.46 9.58 4.57
CA GLY A 179 41.60 10.76 4.43
C GLY A 179 40.97 11.21 5.75
N GLN A 180 39.94 12.05 5.65
CA GLN A 180 39.27 12.63 6.81
C GLN A 180 37.76 12.62 6.63
N LYS A 181 37.04 12.17 7.65
CA LYS A 181 35.61 12.41 7.80
C LYS A 181 35.34 13.70 8.56
N SER A 182 34.22 14.30 8.22
CA SER A 182 33.81 15.62 8.70
C SER A 182 33.66 15.68 10.22
N ALA A 183 33.68 16.88 10.77
CA ALA A 183 33.40 17.10 12.20
C ALA A 183 31.96 16.72 12.59
N TRP A 184 31.09 16.50 11.61
CA TRP A 184 29.67 16.16 11.80
C TRP A 184 29.38 14.66 11.91
N VAL A 185 30.39 13.79 12.07
CA VAL A 185 30.15 12.35 12.26
C VAL A 185 29.54 12.11 13.63
N SER A 186 28.27 11.71 13.64
CA SER A 186 27.51 11.32 14.82
C SER A 186 28.19 10.18 15.58
N ASN A 187 28.45 10.42 16.87
CA ASN A 187 29.25 9.58 17.77
C ASN A 187 30.72 9.39 17.36
N GLY A 188 31.24 10.09 16.36
CA GLY A 188 32.60 9.88 15.85
C GLY A 188 33.70 10.02 16.90
N THR A 189 33.44 10.78 17.97
CA THR A 189 34.36 11.01 19.08
C THR A 189 34.48 9.82 20.04
N PHE A 190 33.46 8.94 20.13
CA PHE A 190 33.43 7.84 21.10
C PHE A 190 33.04 6.47 20.53
N ALA A 191 32.53 6.38 19.30
CA ALA A 191 32.13 5.12 18.67
C ALA A 191 33.27 4.10 18.65
N LYS A 192 32.96 2.81 18.83
CA LYS A 192 33.95 1.72 18.71
C LYS A 192 34.05 1.17 17.29
N TYR A 193 32.96 1.23 16.53
CA TYR A 193 32.90 0.76 15.16
C TYR A 193 32.32 1.82 14.23
N ALA A 194 32.72 1.79 12.95
CA ALA A 194 32.15 2.62 11.91
C ALA A 194 31.56 1.78 10.79
N ALA A 195 30.37 2.17 10.33
CA ALA A 195 29.97 1.92 8.95
C ALA A 195 30.53 3.09 8.12
N LEU A 196 31.57 2.82 7.35
CA LEU A 196 32.42 3.81 6.69
C LEU A 196 32.17 3.84 5.18
N TRP A 197 31.70 4.96 4.67
CA TRP A 197 31.61 5.24 3.24
C TRP A 197 32.95 5.81 2.78
N LEU A 198 33.44 5.35 1.64
CA LEU A 198 34.74 5.74 1.11
C LEU A 198 34.75 5.62 -0.42
N SER A 199 35.83 6.04 -1.06
CA SER A 199 36.07 5.91 -2.49
C SER A 199 37.04 4.77 -2.78
N LEU A 200 36.63 3.87 -3.69
CA LEU A 200 37.45 2.80 -4.24
C LEU A 200 37.96 3.17 -5.64
N ASP A 201 37.15 3.88 -6.42
CA ASP A 201 37.50 4.40 -7.75
C ASP A 201 37.06 5.87 -7.89
N PRO A 202 37.96 6.83 -7.66
CA PRO A 202 37.64 8.25 -7.76
C PRO A 202 37.19 8.71 -9.15
N SER A 203 37.54 7.97 -10.21
CA SER A 203 37.19 8.34 -11.59
C SER A 203 35.69 8.18 -11.89
N ARG A 204 34.96 7.50 -11.01
CA ARG A 204 33.53 7.20 -11.15
C ARG A 204 32.64 8.03 -10.22
N GLY A 205 33.18 9.07 -9.59
CA GLY A 205 32.42 9.92 -8.68
C GLY A 205 31.83 9.14 -7.50
N ASN A 206 30.52 9.33 -7.27
CA ASN A 206 29.78 8.58 -6.26
C ASN A 206 29.66 7.09 -6.63
N GLU A 207 29.56 6.72 -7.91
CA GLU A 207 29.43 5.30 -8.30
C GLU A 207 30.66 4.45 -7.99
N GLY A 208 31.82 5.09 -7.80
CA GLY A 208 33.07 4.43 -7.41
C GLY A 208 33.24 4.26 -5.89
N GLY A 209 32.18 4.41 -5.11
CA GLY A 209 32.21 4.29 -3.67
C GLY A 209 32.22 2.86 -3.14
N GLY A 210 32.50 2.72 -1.85
CA GLY A 210 32.43 1.47 -1.11
C GLY A 210 31.95 1.69 0.33
N ILE A 211 31.51 0.61 0.97
CA ILE A 211 31.11 0.59 2.39
C ILE A 211 31.95 -0.45 3.12
N ALA A 212 32.58 -0.04 4.21
CA ALA A 212 33.33 -0.91 5.10
C ALA A 212 32.76 -0.88 6.53
N VAL A 213 32.85 -2.01 7.24
CA VAL A 213 32.59 -2.09 8.69
C VAL A 213 33.91 -2.31 9.41
N ILE A 214 34.36 -1.30 10.16
CA ILE A 214 35.70 -1.29 10.75
C ILE A 214 35.68 -0.92 12.24
N PRO A 215 36.58 -1.50 13.06
CA PRO A 215 36.84 -0.99 14.39
C PRO A 215 37.62 0.34 14.31
N LEU A 216 37.34 1.26 15.24
CA LEU A 216 37.89 2.62 15.29
C LEU A 216 39.09 2.77 16.25
N ASP A 217 39.67 1.65 16.69
CA ASP A 217 40.92 1.57 17.46
C ASP A 217 42.10 1.05 16.63
N LEU A 218 41.91 0.85 15.32
CA LEU A 218 42.97 0.42 14.41
C LEU A 218 44.11 1.46 14.36
N PRO A 219 45.37 1.01 14.24
CA PRO A 219 46.51 1.92 14.05
C PRO A 219 46.29 2.86 12.85
N GLY A 220 46.58 4.14 13.04
CA GLY A 220 46.39 5.19 12.03
C GLY A 220 45.04 5.91 12.10
N ILE A 221 44.11 5.45 12.95
CA ILE A 221 42.85 6.17 13.21
C ILE A 221 43.05 7.15 14.37
N THR A 222 42.69 8.43 14.15
CA THR A 222 42.62 9.44 15.21
C THR A 222 41.32 10.22 15.14
N ARG A 223 40.95 10.91 16.22
CA ARG A 223 39.66 11.61 16.35
C ARG A 223 39.87 13.10 16.63
N GLY A 224 38.98 13.90 16.08
CA GLY A 224 38.90 15.33 16.36
C GLY A 224 38.23 15.65 17.70
N LYS A 225 38.05 16.94 17.96
CA LYS A 225 37.39 17.41 19.19
C LYS A 225 35.87 17.42 19.01
N PRO A 226 35.11 17.17 20.10
CA PRO A 226 33.67 17.36 20.11
C PRO A 226 33.22 18.74 19.62
N LEU A 227 32.27 18.78 18.67
CA LEU A 227 31.68 20.02 18.15
C LEU A 227 30.76 20.70 19.17
N ASN A 228 30.94 22.01 19.36
CA ASN A 228 30.02 22.85 20.12
C ASN A 228 28.88 23.36 19.23
N LYS A 229 27.67 22.84 19.46
CA LYS A 229 26.51 23.05 18.59
C LYS A 229 25.39 23.82 19.28
N MET A 230 24.55 24.48 18.47
CA MET A 230 23.37 25.17 18.98
C MET A 230 22.36 24.20 19.61
N GLY A 231 22.08 23.07 18.97
CA GLY A 231 21.18 22.01 19.42
C GLY A 231 21.83 20.67 19.12
N GLN A 232 21.10 19.58 19.34
CA GLN A 232 21.65 18.23 19.18
C GLN A 232 22.90 18.02 20.07
N ARG A 233 22.87 18.57 21.29
CA ARG A 233 24.08 18.69 22.12
C ARG A 233 24.48 17.35 22.75
N ALA A 234 23.52 16.49 23.09
CA ALA A 234 23.81 15.14 23.55
C ALA A 234 24.35 14.23 22.44
N LEU A 235 24.05 14.53 21.17
CA LEU A 235 24.65 13.88 20.01
C LEU A 235 26.08 14.37 19.82
N ASN A 236 27.05 13.68 20.44
CA ASN A 236 28.45 14.07 20.33
C ASN A 236 28.97 13.82 18.89
N GLN A 237 29.65 14.80 18.30
CA GLN A 237 30.10 14.76 16.91
C GLN A 237 31.53 15.28 16.82
N GLY A 238 32.35 14.67 15.95
CA GLY A 238 33.73 15.10 15.70
C GLY A 238 34.36 14.37 14.53
N GLU A 239 35.53 14.85 14.09
CA GLU A 239 36.25 14.31 12.96
C GLU A 239 36.78 12.89 13.23
N ILE A 240 36.95 12.12 12.15
CA ILE A 240 37.72 10.87 12.17
C ILE A 240 38.77 10.98 11.05
N PHE A 241 40.03 10.80 11.41
CA PHE A 241 41.17 10.84 10.48
C PHE A 241 41.72 9.44 10.28
N PHE A 242 42.07 9.14 9.03
CA PHE A 242 42.65 7.87 8.62
C PHE A 242 44.01 8.16 7.98
N ASP A 243 45.08 7.65 8.60
CA ASP A 243 46.45 7.69 8.08
C ASP A 243 46.96 6.26 7.91
N ASN A 244 47.01 5.81 6.65
CA ASN A 244 47.48 4.49 6.26
C ASN A 244 46.85 3.31 7.03
N VAL A 245 45.54 3.41 7.30
CA VAL A 245 44.80 2.41 8.07
C VAL A 245 44.58 1.17 7.21
N ARG A 246 45.08 0.02 7.67
CA ARG A 246 45.00 -1.24 6.92
C ARG A 246 43.83 -2.09 7.41
N ILE A 247 42.96 -2.51 6.49
CA ILE A 247 41.84 -3.42 6.78
C ILE A 247 41.85 -4.65 5.86
N PRO A 248 41.49 -5.85 6.34
CA PRO A 248 41.27 -7.01 5.47
C PRO A 248 40.13 -6.77 4.48
N LYS A 249 40.20 -7.34 3.27
CA LYS A 249 39.13 -7.20 2.25
C LYS A 249 37.74 -7.63 2.75
N LYS A 250 37.65 -8.60 3.66
CA LYS A 250 36.38 -9.06 4.26
C LYS A 250 35.61 -7.98 5.01
N MET A 251 36.27 -6.91 5.47
CA MET A 251 35.62 -5.78 6.13
C MET A 251 34.93 -4.82 5.15
N MET A 252 35.16 -4.97 3.83
CA MET A 252 34.48 -4.23 2.78
C MET A 252 33.20 -4.97 2.40
N ILE A 253 32.04 -4.47 2.84
CA ILE A 253 30.74 -5.11 2.61
C ILE A 253 30.10 -4.72 1.27
N ALA A 254 30.51 -3.58 0.70
CA ALA A 254 30.12 -3.17 -0.65
C ALA A 254 31.35 -2.63 -1.37
N ALA A 255 31.76 -3.33 -2.43
CA ALA A 255 32.88 -2.95 -3.28
C ALA A 255 32.50 -2.78 -4.76
N ASP A 256 31.32 -3.25 -5.16
CA ASP A 256 30.79 -3.05 -6.50
C ASP A 256 29.77 -1.89 -6.55
N PRO A 257 29.70 -1.16 -7.67
CA PRO A 257 28.82 0.02 -7.80
C PRO A 257 27.33 -0.25 -7.57
N ALA A 258 26.83 -1.43 -7.95
CA ALA A 258 25.41 -1.74 -7.87
C ALA A 258 24.99 -1.97 -6.41
N THR A 259 25.76 -2.77 -5.67
CA THR A 259 25.56 -2.98 -4.24
C THR A 259 25.74 -1.69 -3.45
N TYR A 260 26.77 -0.90 -3.77
CA TYR A 260 27.01 0.40 -3.12
C TYR A 260 25.82 1.35 -3.27
N LYS A 261 25.29 1.50 -4.50
CA LYS A 261 24.10 2.31 -4.77
C LYS A 261 22.86 1.78 -4.05
N LEU A 262 22.63 0.46 -4.08
CA LEU A 262 21.50 -0.17 -3.41
C LEU A 262 21.52 0.09 -1.89
N LEU A 263 22.65 -0.18 -1.25
CA LEU A 263 22.81 -0.01 0.20
C LEU A 263 22.77 1.47 0.63
N SER A 264 23.28 2.38 -0.20
CA SER A 264 23.19 3.82 0.07
C SER A 264 21.75 4.34 -0.04
N ASN A 265 20.98 3.86 -1.02
CA ASN A 265 19.55 4.16 -1.13
C ASN A 265 18.74 3.56 0.03
N MET A 266 19.04 2.33 0.44
CA MET A 266 18.43 1.69 1.61
C MET A 266 18.69 2.52 2.88
N GLN A 267 19.94 2.91 3.11
CA GLN A 267 20.32 3.74 4.24
C GLN A 267 19.55 5.05 4.30
N LEU A 268 19.44 5.75 3.16
CA LEU A 268 18.71 7.00 3.07
C LEU A 268 17.23 6.82 3.39
N GLY A 269 16.61 5.73 2.90
CA GLY A 269 15.23 5.36 3.20
C GLY A 269 14.99 5.09 4.69
N ILE A 270 15.89 4.33 5.34
CA ILE A 270 15.81 3.99 6.76
C ILE A 270 16.03 5.23 7.63
N ALA A 271 17.12 5.97 7.41
CA ALA A 271 17.48 7.14 8.20
C ALA A 271 16.40 8.23 8.13
N ASN A 272 15.91 8.58 6.93
CA ASN A 272 14.87 9.60 6.80
C ASN A 272 13.51 9.16 7.37
N GLY A 273 13.16 7.87 7.27
CA GLY A 273 11.98 7.32 7.91
C GLY A 273 12.05 7.42 9.45
N TRP A 274 13.18 7.03 10.03
CA TRP A 274 13.46 7.13 11.47
C TRP A 274 13.43 8.59 11.96
N MET A 275 14.08 9.50 11.22
CA MET A 275 14.07 10.94 11.55
C MET A 275 12.67 11.54 11.46
N GLY A 276 11.85 11.10 10.49
CA GLY A 276 10.44 11.50 10.41
C GLY A 276 9.68 11.19 11.71
N LEU A 277 9.81 9.96 12.22
CA LEU A 277 9.17 9.53 13.48
C LEU A 277 9.72 10.29 14.70
N CYS A 278 11.04 10.41 14.81
CA CYS A 278 11.71 11.11 15.90
C CYS A 278 11.24 12.57 15.99
N PHE A 279 11.23 13.31 14.87
CA PHE A 279 10.81 14.71 14.89
C PHE A 279 9.30 14.92 14.97
N ALA A 280 8.47 13.94 14.57
CA ALA A 280 7.05 13.96 14.93
C ALA A 280 6.86 13.91 16.46
N GLY A 281 7.65 13.08 17.15
CA GLY A 281 7.70 13.04 18.63
C GLY A 281 8.18 14.35 19.24
N CYS A 282 9.24 14.94 18.70
CA CYS A 282 9.76 16.24 19.12
C CYS A 282 8.70 17.36 18.96
N ALA A 283 7.95 17.36 17.86
CA ALA A 283 6.85 18.28 17.64
C ALA A 283 5.72 18.09 18.67
N GLN A 284 5.38 16.85 19.00
CA GLN A 284 4.42 16.54 20.07
C GLN A 284 4.90 17.07 21.42
N ALA A 285 6.18 16.94 21.75
CA ALA A 285 6.73 17.46 23.00
C ALA A 285 6.57 18.98 23.08
N ALA A 286 6.90 19.72 22.00
CA ALA A 286 6.70 21.17 21.95
C ALA A 286 5.23 21.58 22.16
N LEU A 287 4.28 20.85 21.55
CA LEU A 287 2.86 21.08 21.73
C LEU A 287 2.40 20.83 23.18
N GLU A 288 2.84 19.73 23.78
CA GLU A 288 2.51 19.38 25.17
C GLU A 288 3.03 20.44 26.15
N GLU A 289 4.28 20.88 26.00
CA GLU A 289 4.87 21.96 26.82
C GLU A 289 4.10 23.28 26.67
N ALA A 290 3.79 23.68 25.44
CA ALA A 290 3.06 24.91 25.18
C ALA A 290 1.62 24.86 25.74
N LEU A 291 0.94 23.72 25.60
CA LEU A 291 -0.41 23.54 26.10
C LEU A 291 -0.44 23.53 27.63
N ALA A 292 0.52 22.87 28.28
CA ALA A 292 0.65 22.86 29.73
C ALA A 292 0.85 24.29 30.26
N TYR A 293 1.84 25.01 29.71
CA TYR A 293 2.11 26.39 30.11
C TYR A 293 0.91 27.32 29.87
N ALA A 294 0.19 27.15 28.75
CA ALA A 294 -0.98 27.97 28.44
C ALA A 294 -2.12 27.81 29.44
N LYS A 295 -2.25 26.64 30.07
CA LYS A 295 -3.28 26.35 31.09
C LYS A 295 -2.92 26.87 32.48
N GLU A 296 -1.66 27.20 32.73
CA GLU A 296 -1.18 27.66 34.04
C GLU A 296 -0.89 29.16 34.07
N ARG A 297 -0.36 29.71 32.99
CA ARG A 297 0.07 31.11 32.96
C ARG A 297 -1.11 32.07 32.92
N VAL A 298 -1.14 33.04 33.84
CA VAL A 298 -2.17 34.10 33.90
C VAL A 298 -1.63 35.44 33.36
N GLN A 299 -2.38 36.06 32.46
CA GLN A 299 -2.20 37.45 31.99
C GLN A 299 -3.55 38.09 31.68
N GLY A 300 -3.69 39.40 31.87
CA GLY A 300 -4.98 40.07 31.67
C GLY A 300 -6.10 39.53 32.57
N GLY A 301 -5.74 38.93 33.72
CA GLY A 301 -6.68 38.38 34.70
C GLY A 301 -7.22 36.97 34.36
N ARG A 302 -6.74 36.30 33.30
CA ARG A 302 -7.19 34.96 32.90
C ARG A 302 -5.99 34.08 32.51
N ILE A 303 -6.19 32.76 32.51
CA ILE A 303 -5.19 31.86 31.92
C ILE A 303 -5.03 32.16 30.43
N ILE A 304 -3.81 32.13 29.90
CA ILE A 304 -3.57 32.53 28.52
C ILE A 304 -4.23 31.58 27.51
N PHE A 305 -4.56 30.34 27.90
CA PHE A 305 -5.41 29.45 27.10
C PHE A 305 -6.79 30.04 26.79
N GLU A 306 -7.34 30.95 27.60
CA GLU A 306 -8.62 31.60 27.28
C GLU A 306 -8.50 32.66 26.19
N HIS A 307 -7.28 33.11 25.86
CA HIS A 307 -7.07 34.11 24.82
C HIS A 307 -7.23 33.47 23.44
N GLN A 308 -8.07 34.06 22.59
CA GLN A 308 -8.43 33.49 21.28
C GLN A 308 -7.20 33.20 20.41
N ASN A 309 -6.22 34.09 20.39
CA ASN A 309 -4.98 33.93 19.62
C ASN A 309 -4.13 32.74 20.10
N ILE A 310 -4.10 32.44 21.39
CA ILE A 310 -3.37 31.28 21.95
C ILE A 310 -4.08 29.99 21.58
N ARG A 311 -5.41 29.94 21.68
CA ARG A 311 -6.21 28.76 21.27
C ARG A 311 -6.02 28.43 19.80
N LEU A 312 -6.03 29.46 18.94
CA LEU A 312 -5.80 29.30 17.50
C LEU A 312 -4.40 28.75 17.22
N LYS A 313 -3.37 29.28 17.89
CA LYS A 313 -1.99 28.76 17.77
C LYS A 313 -1.88 27.30 18.22
N LEU A 314 -2.42 26.96 19.38
CA LEU A 314 -2.36 25.59 19.91
C LEU A 314 -3.10 24.60 19.01
N PHE A 315 -4.22 25.01 18.41
CA PHE A 315 -4.95 24.14 17.48
C PHE A 315 -4.23 23.99 16.13
N ASP A 316 -3.62 25.05 15.60
CA ASP A 316 -2.76 24.99 14.41
C ASP A 316 -1.54 24.08 14.63
N MET A 317 -0.91 24.19 15.80
CA MET A 317 0.16 23.28 16.23
C MET A 317 -0.34 21.83 16.26
N PHE A 318 -1.50 21.57 16.90
CA PHE A 318 -2.11 20.25 16.97
C PHE A 318 -2.37 19.64 15.58
N ILE A 319 -3.01 20.36 14.66
CA ILE A 319 -3.28 19.90 13.28
C ILE A 319 -1.99 19.40 12.62
N SER A 320 -0.91 20.12 12.85
CA SER A 320 0.36 19.90 12.18
C SER A 320 1.11 18.72 12.74
N VAL A 321 1.13 18.59 14.06
CA VAL A 321 1.70 17.42 14.75
C VAL A 321 0.97 16.16 14.30
N GLU A 322 -0.37 16.17 14.28
CA GLU A 322 -1.14 14.99 13.85
C GLU A 322 -0.88 14.65 12.37
N ALA A 323 -0.76 15.65 11.48
CA ALA A 323 -0.44 15.42 10.08
C ALA A 323 0.96 14.79 9.90
N ALA A 324 1.97 15.34 10.57
CA ALA A 324 3.35 14.84 10.51
C ALA A 324 3.46 13.42 11.08
N ARG A 325 2.89 13.17 12.27
CA ARG A 325 2.81 11.84 12.88
C ARG A 325 2.13 10.83 11.96
N SER A 326 0.98 11.19 11.40
CA SER A 326 0.21 10.29 10.52
C SER A 326 1.02 9.87 9.31
N LEU A 327 1.72 10.81 8.67
CA LEU A 327 2.60 10.49 7.55
C LEU A 327 3.77 9.62 8.00
N ALA A 328 4.46 9.98 9.08
CA ALA A 328 5.63 9.26 9.57
C ALA A 328 5.33 7.79 9.92
N ARG A 329 4.27 7.54 10.69
CA ARG A 329 3.86 6.17 11.04
C ARG A 329 3.44 5.37 9.80
N ARG A 330 2.67 5.97 8.89
CA ARG A 330 2.26 5.30 7.64
C ARG A 330 3.45 4.91 6.77
N VAL A 331 4.43 5.80 6.63
CA VAL A 331 5.64 5.52 5.84
C VAL A 331 6.49 4.42 6.49
N ALA A 332 6.61 4.41 7.82
CA ALA A 332 7.31 3.34 8.53
C ALA A 332 6.68 1.96 8.28
N VAL A 333 5.35 1.85 8.44
CA VAL A 333 4.62 0.60 8.15
C VAL A 333 4.75 0.19 6.69
N TYR A 334 4.57 1.14 5.76
CA TYR A 334 4.67 0.86 4.34
C TYR A 334 6.06 0.36 3.93
N ASN A 335 7.13 1.05 4.34
CA ASN A 335 8.49 0.64 4.03
C ASN A 335 8.88 -0.69 4.69
N SER A 336 8.36 -1.00 5.88
CA SER A 336 8.51 -2.35 6.47
C SER A 336 7.87 -3.42 5.58
N SER A 337 6.65 -3.18 5.08
CA SER A 337 5.98 -4.16 4.20
C SER A 337 6.71 -4.36 2.87
N LEU A 338 7.38 -3.32 2.34
CA LEU A 338 8.23 -3.44 1.17
C LEU A 338 9.48 -4.28 1.48
N TYR A 339 10.09 -4.06 2.65
CA TYR A 339 11.25 -4.83 3.09
C TYR A 339 10.91 -6.33 3.22
N GLU A 340 9.78 -6.66 3.86
CA GLU A 340 9.28 -8.04 4.02
C GLU A 340 8.99 -8.72 2.67
N THR A 341 8.56 -7.96 1.66
CA THR A 341 8.28 -8.46 0.31
C THR A 341 9.47 -8.36 -0.65
N MET A 342 10.68 -8.14 -0.11
CA MET A 342 11.94 -7.97 -0.85
C MET A 342 11.85 -6.90 -1.96
N GLN A 343 11.02 -5.88 -1.75
CA GLN A 343 10.88 -4.73 -2.63
C GLN A 343 11.81 -3.60 -2.17
N PRO A 344 12.34 -2.78 -3.11
CA PRO A 344 13.08 -1.58 -2.74
C PRO A 344 12.23 -0.64 -1.89
N LEU A 345 12.84 -0.05 -0.86
CA LEU A 345 12.17 0.95 -0.02
C LEU A 345 11.67 2.12 -0.87
N ALA A 346 10.53 2.67 -0.50
CA ALA A 346 10.01 3.89 -1.10
C ALA A 346 10.71 5.12 -0.50
N VAL A 347 11.98 5.31 -0.87
CA VAL A 347 12.88 6.35 -0.32
C VAL A 347 12.27 7.75 -0.40
N HIS A 348 11.55 8.07 -1.47
CA HIS A 348 10.88 9.37 -1.65
C HIS A 348 9.82 9.65 -0.56
N TYR A 349 9.12 8.62 -0.07
CA TYR A 349 8.20 8.79 1.06
C TYR A 349 8.95 9.00 2.37
N SER A 350 10.09 8.34 2.57
CA SER A 350 10.98 8.60 3.72
C SER A 350 11.49 10.04 3.73
N MET A 351 11.89 10.57 2.57
CA MET A 351 12.29 11.98 2.43
C MET A 351 11.14 12.93 2.75
N ALA A 352 9.95 12.66 2.21
CA ALA A 352 8.76 13.46 2.45
C ALA A 352 8.39 13.53 3.95
N THR A 353 8.45 12.39 4.66
CA THR A 353 8.19 12.39 6.12
C THR A 353 9.27 13.13 6.90
N LYS A 354 10.55 12.97 6.58
CA LYS A 354 11.64 13.72 7.23
C LYS A 354 11.45 15.22 7.07
N ILE A 355 11.18 15.68 5.85
CA ILE A 355 10.95 17.10 5.55
C ILE A 355 9.73 17.61 6.33
N MET A 356 8.59 16.92 6.22
CA MET A 356 7.35 17.34 6.89
C MET A 356 7.51 17.39 8.42
N SER A 357 8.12 16.37 9.01
CA SER A 357 8.24 16.24 10.47
C SER A 357 9.27 17.21 11.05
N SER A 358 10.41 17.40 10.39
CA SER A 358 11.41 18.40 10.83
C SER A 358 10.87 19.84 10.72
N GLN A 359 10.20 20.19 9.63
CA GLN A 359 9.54 21.50 9.47
C GLN A 359 8.44 21.71 10.51
N THR A 360 7.66 20.66 10.78
CA THR A 360 6.60 20.70 11.79
C THR A 360 7.19 20.88 13.18
N ALA A 361 8.20 20.10 13.57
CA ALA A 361 8.88 20.24 14.85
C ALA A 361 9.42 21.65 15.05
N TYR A 362 10.13 22.20 14.06
CA TYR A 362 10.69 23.55 14.14
C TYR A 362 9.59 24.59 14.31
N ARG A 363 8.53 24.52 13.49
CA ARG A 363 7.42 25.47 13.52
C ARG A 363 6.64 25.40 14.83
N VAL A 364 6.33 24.20 15.32
CA VAL A 364 5.60 23.99 16.57
C VAL A 364 6.45 24.43 17.76
N ALA A 365 7.75 24.12 17.78
CA ALA A 365 8.66 24.60 18.82
C ALA A 365 8.80 26.14 18.81
N CYS A 366 8.84 26.75 17.62
CA CYS A 366 8.86 28.21 17.47
C CYS A 366 7.56 28.86 17.99
N GLN A 367 6.39 28.28 17.70
CA GLN A 367 5.14 28.76 18.30
C GLN A 367 5.09 28.51 19.81
N GLY A 368 5.63 27.39 20.28
CA GLY A 368 5.79 27.10 21.71
C GLY A 368 6.61 28.18 22.40
N LEU A 369 7.81 28.51 21.89
CA LEU A 369 8.61 29.64 22.36
C LEU A 369 7.78 30.93 22.46
N GLN A 370 7.02 31.24 21.40
CA GLN A 370 6.19 32.45 21.37
C GLN A 370 5.07 32.44 22.42
N ILE A 371 4.47 31.28 22.72
CA ILE A 371 3.44 31.11 23.77
C ILE A 371 4.06 31.28 25.17
N PHE A 372 5.29 30.81 25.37
CA PHE A 372 6.01 31.04 26.63
C PHE A 372 6.43 32.51 26.81
N GLY A 373 6.58 33.26 25.71
CA GLY A 373 7.03 34.65 25.74
C GLY A 373 8.48 34.74 26.20
N GLY A 374 8.81 35.74 27.03
CA GLY A 374 10.18 35.91 27.55
C GLY A 374 10.74 34.67 28.27
N ASN A 375 9.88 33.92 28.97
CA ASN A 375 10.26 32.67 29.62
C ASN A 375 10.75 31.61 28.63
N GLY A 376 10.23 31.61 27.41
CA GLY A 376 10.64 30.67 26.37
C GLY A 376 12.09 30.88 25.93
N LEU A 377 12.67 32.06 26.16
CA LEU A 377 14.08 32.35 25.83
C LEU A 377 15.05 31.93 26.95
N SER A 378 14.53 31.42 28.08
CA SER A 378 15.32 30.99 29.22
C SER A 378 15.59 29.48 29.19
N LYS A 379 16.81 29.08 29.54
CA LYS A 379 17.21 27.67 29.73
C LYS A 379 16.51 26.97 30.92
N GLU A 380 15.72 27.71 31.69
CA GLU A 380 14.85 27.16 32.73
C GLU A 380 13.72 26.30 32.15
N TYR A 381 13.28 26.59 30.93
CA TYR A 381 12.19 25.86 30.26
C TYR A 381 12.72 25.06 29.09
N VAL A 382 12.31 23.79 28.99
CA VAL A 382 12.80 22.86 27.96
C VAL A 382 12.43 23.26 26.53
N ILE A 383 11.42 24.12 26.34
CA ILE A 383 10.93 24.55 25.03
C ILE A 383 12.03 25.19 24.15
N GLU A 384 12.99 25.88 24.77
CA GLU A 384 14.13 26.48 24.06
C GLU A 384 15.08 25.42 23.50
N LYS A 385 15.32 24.35 24.27
CA LYS A 385 16.09 23.19 23.82
C LYS A 385 15.38 22.49 22.66
N ILE A 386 14.09 22.21 22.80
CA ILE A 386 13.28 21.58 21.76
C ILE A 386 13.34 22.40 20.46
N PHE A 387 13.30 23.73 20.53
CA PHE A 387 13.48 24.60 19.37
C PHE A 387 14.87 24.46 18.73
N ARG A 388 15.94 24.46 19.52
CA ARG A 388 17.31 24.32 19.00
C ARG A 388 17.54 22.97 18.34
N ASP A 389 17.03 21.90 18.93
CA ASP A 389 17.10 20.54 18.36
C ASP A 389 16.29 20.44 17.07
N ALA A 390 15.06 20.95 17.07
CA ALA A 390 14.22 21.00 15.88
C ALA A 390 14.78 21.90 14.77
N ARG A 391 15.56 22.93 15.12
CA ARG A 391 16.25 23.76 14.12
C ARG A 391 17.38 22.99 13.43
N ALA A 392 18.13 22.18 14.17
CA ALA A 392 19.22 21.37 13.61
C ALA A 392 18.69 20.32 12.61
N SER A 393 17.50 19.77 12.87
CA SER A 393 16.91 18.70 12.05
C SER A 393 16.55 19.08 10.61
N LEU A 394 16.46 20.38 10.32
CA LEU A 394 16.29 20.87 8.95
C LEU A 394 17.53 20.63 8.07
N ILE A 395 18.69 20.36 8.69
CA ILE A 395 19.99 20.24 8.03
C ILE A 395 20.51 18.79 8.03
N GLU A 396 20.43 18.12 9.18
CA GLU A 396 21.00 16.78 9.35
C GLU A 396 20.25 15.70 8.55
N ASP A 397 20.92 14.58 8.27
CA ASP A 397 20.45 13.45 7.45
C ASP A 397 19.87 13.87 6.08
N GLY A 398 20.52 14.87 5.48
CA GLY A 398 20.15 15.51 4.22
C GLY A 398 19.37 16.80 4.47
N THR A 399 19.87 17.91 3.94
CA THR A 399 19.15 19.19 4.01
C THR A 399 17.80 19.04 3.33
N ASN A 400 16.77 19.67 3.89
CA ASN A 400 15.40 19.51 3.37
C ASN A 400 15.31 19.87 1.88
N GLU A 401 16.10 20.84 1.41
CA GLU A 401 16.20 21.22 0.01
C GLU A 401 16.83 20.12 -0.85
N THR A 402 17.91 19.50 -0.38
CA THR A 402 18.57 18.39 -1.11
C THR A 402 17.66 17.17 -1.20
N LEU A 403 17.00 16.81 -0.10
CA LEU A 403 16.04 15.71 -0.09
C LEU A 403 14.82 16.01 -0.98
N ALA A 404 14.36 17.26 -1.02
CA ALA A 404 13.29 17.67 -1.92
C ALA A 404 13.69 17.57 -3.39
N LEU A 405 14.93 17.94 -3.74
CA LEU A 405 15.48 17.79 -5.09
C LEU A 405 15.60 16.31 -5.48
N ASP A 406 16.10 15.45 -4.60
CA ASP A 406 16.21 14.01 -4.88
C ASP A 406 14.82 13.36 -4.98
N GLY A 407 13.92 13.68 -4.05
CA GLY A 407 12.52 13.27 -4.09
C GLY A 407 11.84 13.70 -5.39
N ALA A 408 12.04 14.94 -5.84
CA ALA A 408 11.52 15.43 -7.12
C ALA A 408 12.11 14.68 -8.32
N GLY A 409 13.42 14.37 -8.30
CA GLY A 409 14.06 13.54 -9.32
C GLY A 409 13.44 12.15 -9.42
N ARG A 410 13.21 11.49 -8.28
CA ARG A 410 12.53 10.19 -8.22
C ARG A 410 11.08 10.25 -8.70
N LEU A 411 10.34 11.30 -8.35
CA LEU A 411 8.98 11.51 -8.84
C LEU A 411 8.95 11.71 -10.35
N GLY A 412 9.92 12.44 -10.91
CA GLY A 412 10.05 12.67 -12.36
C GLY A 412 10.41 11.41 -13.15
N ALA A 413 11.15 10.48 -12.54
CA ALA A 413 11.43 9.15 -13.11
C ALA A 413 10.24 8.18 -12.97
N GLY A 414 9.34 8.43 -12.01
CA GLY A 414 8.14 7.65 -11.77
C GLY A 414 6.90 8.16 -12.51
N ARG A 415 5.75 7.53 -12.27
CA ARG A 415 4.43 8.03 -12.68
C ARG A 415 3.68 8.51 -11.44
N LEU A 416 3.25 9.78 -11.42
CA LEU A 416 2.46 10.33 -10.32
C LEU A 416 0.98 9.96 -10.48
N ILE A 417 0.66 8.70 -10.24
CA ILE A 417 -0.70 8.13 -10.30
C ILE A 417 -1.07 7.70 -8.88
N LEU A 418 -2.18 8.21 -8.36
CA LEU A 418 -2.77 7.74 -7.11
C LEU A 418 -3.53 6.43 -7.38
N GLU A 419 -2.84 5.30 -7.31
CA GLU A 419 -3.46 3.98 -7.32
C GLU A 419 -3.78 3.56 -5.88
N VAL A 420 -5.06 3.48 -5.52
CA VAL A 420 -5.49 2.83 -4.27
C VAL A 420 -5.60 1.34 -4.54
N LYS A 421 -4.60 0.57 -4.12
CA LYS A 421 -4.64 -0.90 -4.09
C LYS A 421 -5.38 -1.34 -2.82
N GLU A 422 -6.14 -2.43 -2.85
CA GLU A 422 -6.63 -3.04 -1.60
C GLU A 422 -5.43 -3.33 -0.69
N GLY A 423 -5.46 -2.85 0.55
CA GLY A 423 -4.40 -3.12 1.51
C GLY A 423 -4.35 -4.62 1.79
N ALA A 424 -3.16 -5.22 1.71
CA ALA A 424 -2.94 -6.54 2.28
C ALA A 424 -3.38 -6.48 3.76
N ALA A 425 -4.28 -7.37 4.16
CA ALA A 425 -4.59 -7.55 5.57
C ALA A 425 -3.28 -7.88 6.31
N PRO A 426 -3.06 -7.36 7.55
CA PRO A 426 -1.94 -7.81 8.35
C PRO A 426 -2.04 -9.33 8.52
N ALA A 427 -0.97 -10.04 8.15
CA ALA A 427 -0.92 -11.50 8.26
C ALA A 427 -1.13 -11.90 9.73
N ALA A 428 -2.29 -12.49 10.00
CA ALA A 428 -2.47 -13.26 11.22
C ALA A 428 -1.68 -14.56 11.07
N GLY A 429 -0.47 -14.61 11.62
CA GLY A 429 0.31 -15.83 11.77
C GLY A 429 1.53 -15.89 10.85
N ALA A 430 2.70 -15.87 11.47
CA ALA A 430 3.98 -16.13 10.85
C ALA A 430 4.08 -17.56 10.29
N ASP A 431 4.53 -17.70 9.04
CA ASP A 431 5.40 -18.78 8.57
C ASP A 431 6.08 -18.34 7.25
N GLN A 432 7.41 -18.22 7.21
CA GLN A 432 8.17 -17.92 5.98
C GLN A 432 8.47 -19.24 5.25
N GLY A 433 7.54 -19.67 4.39
CA GLY A 433 7.69 -20.81 3.46
C GLY A 433 8.06 -20.37 2.04
N ALA A 434 8.61 -21.29 1.23
CA ALA A 434 9.04 -21.11 -0.15
C ALA A 434 8.00 -20.42 -1.07
N ALA A 435 8.45 -19.89 -2.22
CA ALA A 435 7.56 -19.30 -3.23
C ALA A 435 6.39 -20.26 -3.53
N PRO A 436 5.13 -19.79 -3.44
CA PRO A 436 3.99 -20.68 -3.41
C PRO A 436 3.84 -21.46 -4.71
N THR A 437 3.70 -22.78 -4.58
CA THR A 437 3.55 -23.71 -5.71
C THR A 437 2.18 -23.58 -6.38
N PHE A 438 2.01 -24.13 -7.59
CA PHE A 438 0.69 -24.23 -8.22
C PHE A 438 -0.34 -24.88 -7.30
N GLU A 439 0.06 -25.90 -6.53
CA GLU A 439 -0.82 -26.59 -5.58
C GLU A 439 -1.31 -25.67 -4.45
N GLU A 440 -0.52 -24.68 -4.03
CA GLU A 440 -0.93 -23.69 -3.03
C GLU A 440 -1.95 -22.68 -3.60
N HIS A 441 -1.85 -22.34 -4.90
CA HIS A 441 -2.82 -21.49 -5.57
C HIS A 441 -4.00 -22.23 -6.20
N LYS A 442 -3.94 -23.57 -6.27
CA LYS A 442 -4.93 -24.43 -6.92
C LYS A 442 -6.36 -24.22 -6.43
N PRO A 443 -6.64 -23.99 -5.13
CA PRO A 443 -8.01 -23.70 -4.67
C PRO A 443 -8.64 -22.45 -5.31
N MET A 444 -7.82 -21.49 -5.77
CA MET A 444 -8.26 -20.27 -6.47
C MET A 444 -8.17 -20.44 -7.99
N LEU A 445 -7.14 -21.13 -8.50
CA LEU A 445 -6.94 -21.27 -9.93
C LEU A 445 -7.85 -22.32 -10.55
N ARG A 446 -7.95 -23.50 -9.93
CA ARG A 446 -8.76 -24.64 -10.40
C ARG A 446 -9.35 -25.38 -9.19
N PRO A 447 -10.39 -24.83 -8.54
CA PRO A 447 -10.99 -25.43 -7.35
C PRO A 447 -11.55 -26.83 -7.62
N THR A 448 -11.49 -27.68 -6.59
CA THR A 448 -12.24 -28.94 -6.51
C THR A 448 -13.62 -28.70 -5.89
N GLY A 449 -14.52 -29.68 -5.96
CA GLY A 449 -15.87 -29.54 -5.38
C GLY A 449 -16.77 -28.54 -6.11
N VAL A 450 -16.51 -28.30 -7.40
CA VAL A 450 -17.36 -27.43 -8.24
C VAL A 450 -18.53 -28.25 -8.78
N HIS A 451 -19.75 -27.88 -8.37
CA HIS A 451 -20.98 -28.49 -8.85
C HIS A 451 -21.62 -27.60 -9.90
N MET A 452 -21.79 -28.13 -11.10
CA MET A 452 -22.52 -27.43 -12.17
C MET A 452 -24.02 -27.55 -11.91
N GLY A 453 -24.76 -26.50 -12.29
CA GLY A 453 -26.19 -26.44 -12.11
C GLY A 453 -26.94 -27.54 -12.88
N VAL A 454 -27.72 -28.35 -12.17
CA VAL A 454 -28.54 -29.40 -12.73
C VAL A 454 -29.96 -28.87 -12.96
N MET A 455 -30.42 -28.95 -14.21
CA MET A 455 -31.75 -28.52 -14.62
C MET A 455 -32.53 -29.71 -15.17
N LYS A 456 -33.85 -29.68 -15.02
CA LYS A 456 -34.75 -30.73 -15.51
C LYS A 456 -35.89 -30.12 -16.31
N ALA A 457 -36.19 -30.70 -17.46
CA ALA A 457 -37.41 -30.39 -18.20
C ALA A 457 -38.55 -31.31 -17.73
N ASP A 458 -39.75 -30.75 -17.62
CA ASP A 458 -40.97 -31.51 -17.34
C ASP A 458 -41.64 -31.91 -18.67
N PRO A 459 -41.75 -33.22 -18.99
CA PRO A 459 -42.39 -33.69 -20.22
C PRO A 459 -43.85 -33.24 -20.37
N GLU A 460 -44.59 -33.03 -19.27
CA GLU A 460 -46.01 -32.68 -19.34
C GLU A 460 -46.24 -31.19 -19.62
N ALA A 461 -45.31 -30.33 -19.19
CA ALA A 461 -45.37 -28.89 -19.39
C ALA A 461 -44.52 -28.38 -20.57
N CYS A 462 -43.60 -29.20 -21.08
CA CYS A 462 -42.76 -28.86 -22.23
C CYS A 462 -43.55 -28.83 -23.55
N THR A 463 -43.27 -27.84 -24.40
CA THR A 463 -43.91 -27.70 -25.72
C THR A 463 -43.08 -28.26 -26.88
N GLY A 464 -41.91 -28.85 -26.61
CA GLY A 464 -40.99 -29.35 -27.63
C GLY A 464 -40.37 -28.31 -28.56
N CYS A 465 -40.51 -27.00 -28.28
CA CYS A 465 -40.09 -25.95 -29.21
C CYS A 465 -38.57 -25.69 -29.29
N GLY A 466 -37.78 -26.25 -28.37
CA GLY A 466 -36.32 -26.10 -28.37
C GLY A 466 -35.78 -24.72 -27.98
N LEU A 467 -36.62 -23.74 -27.63
CA LEU A 467 -36.16 -22.37 -27.29
C LEU A 467 -35.19 -22.33 -26.11
N CYS A 468 -35.29 -23.25 -25.14
CA CYS A 468 -34.34 -23.35 -24.03
C CYS A 468 -32.92 -23.75 -24.47
N LEU A 469 -32.77 -24.54 -25.53
CA LEU A 469 -31.47 -24.89 -26.13
C LEU A 469 -30.86 -23.66 -26.78
N LEU A 470 -31.66 -22.93 -27.56
CA LEU A 470 -31.23 -21.71 -28.25
C LEU A 470 -30.81 -20.63 -27.25
N ASN A 471 -31.64 -20.40 -26.24
CA ASN A 471 -31.42 -19.34 -25.24
C ASN A 471 -30.35 -19.67 -24.19
N CYS A 472 -29.90 -20.91 -24.10
CA CYS A 472 -28.85 -21.29 -23.16
C CYS A 472 -27.50 -20.70 -23.61
N PRO A 473 -26.86 -19.82 -22.81
CA PRO A 473 -25.59 -19.21 -23.19
C PRO A 473 -24.44 -20.22 -23.30
N PHE A 474 -24.45 -21.26 -22.45
CA PHE A 474 -23.41 -22.27 -22.40
C PHE A 474 -23.80 -23.56 -23.15
N LYS A 475 -24.89 -23.51 -23.93
CA LYS A 475 -25.38 -24.62 -24.77
C LYS A 475 -25.45 -25.96 -24.03
N CYS A 476 -25.92 -25.93 -22.78
CA CYS A 476 -25.96 -27.08 -21.86
C CYS A 476 -27.04 -28.10 -22.22
N TRP A 477 -27.97 -27.76 -23.10
CA TRP A 477 -29.10 -28.61 -23.47
C TRP A 477 -28.89 -29.22 -24.85
N GLU A 478 -29.49 -30.38 -25.04
CA GLU A 478 -29.72 -31.02 -26.33
C GLU A 478 -31.16 -31.53 -26.39
N MET A 479 -31.63 -31.84 -27.60
CA MET A 479 -32.97 -32.41 -27.73
C MET A 479 -32.93 -33.89 -27.35
N GLY A 480 -33.78 -34.29 -26.41
CA GLY A 480 -33.92 -35.66 -25.96
C GLY A 480 -35.03 -36.41 -26.71
N GLU A 481 -35.44 -37.52 -26.14
CA GLU A 481 -36.55 -38.33 -26.65
C GLU A 481 -37.89 -37.57 -26.56
N ASN A 482 -38.81 -37.85 -27.50
CA ASN A 482 -40.14 -37.22 -27.60
C ASN A 482 -40.12 -35.68 -27.61
N ASP A 483 -39.07 -35.09 -28.21
CA ASP A 483 -38.85 -33.65 -28.25
C ASP A 483 -38.78 -32.97 -26.87
N VAL A 484 -38.42 -33.71 -25.81
CA VAL A 484 -38.20 -33.15 -24.48
C VAL A 484 -36.71 -32.80 -24.29
N PRO A 485 -36.36 -31.53 -24.03
CA PRO A 485 -34.98 -31.13 -23.78
C PRO A 485 -34.35 -31.87 -22.61
N ARG A 486 -33.09 -32.30 -22.77
CA ARG A 486 -32.27 -32.84 -21.68
C ARG A 486 -30.93 -32.11 -21.60
N MET A 487 -30.33 -32.13 -20.41
CA MET A 487 -28.96 -31.64 -20.25
C MET A 487 -27.99 -32.59 -20.96
N LYS A 488 -26.97 -32.05 -21.62
CA LYS A 488 -25.89 -32.84 -22.23
C LYS A 488 -25.12 -33.62 -21.17
N GLU A 489 -24.38 -34.64 -21.58
CA GLU A 489 -23.48 -35.36 -20.66
C GLU A 489 -22.34 -34.47 -20.16
N THR A 490 -21.82 -33.58 -21.02
CA THR A 490 -20.79 -32.60 -20.67
C THR A 490 -21.32 -31.19 -20.84
N TYR A 491 -21.34 -30.42 -19.75
CA TYR A 491 -21.88 -29.06 -19.72
C TYR A 491 -21.26 -28.21 -18.59
N ALA A 492 -21.41 -26.89 -18.70
CA ALA A 492 -21.00 -25.93 -17.68
C ALA A 492 -22.16 -24.96 -17.37
N CYS A 493 -23.15 -25.46 -16.62
CA CYS A 493 -24.34 -24.69 -16.27
C CYS A 493 -24.09 -23.93 -14.97
N PHE A 494 -24.22 -22.60 -15.00
CA PHE A 494 -24.05 -21.77 -13.80
C PHE A 494 -25.39 -21.34 -13.19
N SER A 495 -26.45 -22.12 -13.43
CA SER A 495 -27.80 -21.85 -12.92
C SER A 495 -28.29 -20.43 -13.19
N CYS A 496 -28.02 -19.92 -14.39
CA CYS A 496 -28.43 -18.57 -14.75
C CYS A 496 -29.95 -18.45 -14.92
N PHE A 497 -30.69 -19.54 -15.14
CA PHE A 497 -32.14 -19.60 -15.37
C PHE A 497 -32.64 -18.98 -16.70
N ASN A 498 -31.77 -18.73 -17.70
CA ASN A 498 -32.23 -18.21 -19.00
C ASN A 498 -33.13 -19.23 -19.75
N CYS A 499 -32.90 -20.53 -19.57
CA CYS A 499 -33.75 -21.57 -20.15
C CYS A 499 -35.18 -21.56 -19.59
N MET A 500 -35.39 -21.18 -18.32
CA MET A 500 -36.72 -21.16 -17.71
C MET A 500 -37.60 -20.06 -18.29
N VAL A 501 -37.02 -18.90 -18.59
CA VAL A 501 -37.78 -17.69 -18.96
C VAL A 501 -38.45 -17.80 -20.33
N VAL A 502 -37.88 -18.60 -21.22
CA VAL A 502 -38.42 -18.85 -22.57
C VAL A 502 -39.42 -20.00 -22.59
N CYS A 503 -39.49 -20.78 -21.52
CA CYS A 503 -40.36 -21.93 -21.39
C CYS A 503 -41.65 -21.56 -20.63
N PRO A 504 -42.73 -22.34 -20.81
CA PRO A 504 -43.89 -22.24 -19.93
C PRO A 504 -43.52 -22.40 -18.46
N ALA A 505 -44.27 -21.77 -17.57
CA ALA A 505 -44.06 -21.91 -16.13
C ALA A 505 -44.11 -23.40 -15.73
N GLY A 506 -43.12 -23.86 -14.98
CA GLY A 506 -42.99 -25.27 -14.56
C GLY A 506 -42.31 -26.20 -15.58
N ALA A 507 -42.19 -25.82 -16.85
CA ALA A 507 -41.62 -26.69 -17.89
C ALA A 507 -40.10 -26.93 -17.74
N VAL A 508 -39.39 -26.04 -17.05
CA VAL A 508 -37.99 -26.24 -16.66
C VAL A 508 -37.86 -25.90 -15.18
N SER A 509 -37.25 -26.79 -14.42
CA SER A 509 -36.95 -26.60 -13.00
C SER A 509 -35.47 -26.83 -12.72
N ILE A 510 -35.01 -26.31 -11.58
CA ILE A 510 -33.67 -26.54 -11.09
C ILE A 510 -33.70 -27.67 -10.07
N VAL A 511 -32.84 -28.66 -10.29
CA VAL A 511 -32.62 -29.76 -9.34
C VAL A 511 -31.56 -29.33 -8.34
N GLU A 512 -30.49 -28.70 -8.84
CA GLU A 512 -29.36 -28.29 -8.03
C GLU A 512 -28.73 -27.01 -8.62
N PRO A 513 -28.64 -25.91 -7.85
CA PRO A 513 -27.85 -24.77 -8.28
C PRO A 513 -26.34 -24.98 -8.25
N TYR A 514 -25.66 -24.23 -9.13
CA TYR A 514 -24.22 -24.11 -9.12
C TYR A 514 -23.73 -23.67 -7.74
N HIS A 515 -22.75 -24.40 -7.21
CA HIS A 515 -22.05 -24.08 -5.98
C HIS A 515 -20.65 -24.70 -5.98
N VAL A 516 -19.84 -24.26 -5.02
CA VAL A 516 -18.54 -24.83 -4.72
C VAL A 516 -18.56 -25.23 -3.25
N ASP A 517 -18.26 -26.49 -2.95
CA ASP A 517 -18.41 -27.06 -1.60
C ASP A 517 -17.53 -26.37 -0.55
N GLU A 518 -16.33 -25.96 -0.94
CA GLU A 518 -15.30 -25.46 -0.04
C GLU A 518 -14.26 -24.58 -0.77
N GLY A 519 -13.44 -23.86 -0.01
CA GLY A 519 -12.30 -23.11 -0.52
C GLY A 519 -12.66 -21.70 -1.03
N PHE A 520 -11.83 -21.16 -1.93
CA PHE A 520 -11.85 -19.73 -2.28
C PHE A 520 -13.19 -19.24 -2.85
N TYR A 521 -13.91 -20.08 -3.60
CA TYR A 521 -15.18 -19.73 -4.24
C TYR A 521 -16.42 -20.20 -3.46
N ASP A 522 -16.25 -20.78 -2.26
CA ASP A 522 -17.37 -21.01 -1.36
C ASP A 522 -17.84 -19.67 -0.78
N VAL A 523 -18.95 -19.17 -1.34
CA VAL A 523 -19.60 -17.92 -0.92
C VAL A 523 -20.86 -18.18 -0.10
N GLY A 524 -20.99 -19.37 0.48
CA GLY A 524 -22.21 -19.88 1.06
C GLY A 524 -23.25 -20.21 -0.01
N TYR A 525 -24.01 -21.27 0.22
CA TYR A 525 -25.07 -21.74 -0.66
C TYR A 525 -26.46 -21.41 -0.09
N PRO A 526 -26.89 -20.13 -0.17
CA PRO A 526 -28.20 -19.76 0.32
C PRO A 526 -29.30 -20.42 -0.52
N PRO A 527 -30.47 -20.66 0.07
CA PRO A 527 -31.62 -21.17 -0.66
C PRO A 527 -31.99 -20.22 -1.78
N ILE A 528 -32.48 -20.80 -2.88
CA ILE A 528 -33.07 -20.04 -3.97
C ILE A 528 -34.57 -19.94 -3.76
N ALA A 529 -35.11 -18.73 -3.87
CA ALA A 529 -36.52 -18.46 -3.72
C ALA A 529 -37.01 -17.49 -4.80
N PRO A 530 -38.28 -17.60 -5.22
CA PRO A 530 -38.98 -16.51 -5.89
C PRO A 530 -38.87 -15.18 -5.11
N PRO A 531 -39.00 -14.02 -5.77
CA PRO A 531 -39.02 -12.73 -5.09
C PRO A 531 -40.16 -12.68 -4.08
N LEU A 532 -39.92 -12.01 -2.94
CA LEU A 532 -40.94 -11.76 -1.93
C LEU A 532 -42.09 -10.96 -2.55
N GLU A 533 -43.33 -11.39 -2.32
CA GLU A 533 -44.51 -10.64 -2.77
C GLU A 533 -44.57 -9.28 -2.05
N PRO A 534 -44.88 -8.18 -2.77
CA PRO A 534 -44.88 -6.85 -2.20
C PRO A 534 -46.02 -6.72 -1.20
N LYS A 535 -45.77 -5.95 -0.14
CA LYS A 535 -46.73 -5.67 0.92
C LYS A 535 -46.83 -4.17 1.15
N ASP A 536 -48.04 -3.71 1.49
CA ASP A 536 -48.29 -2.32 1.88
C ASP A 536 -47.69 -2.01 3.26
N ALA A 537 -47.80 -0.75 3.70
CA ALA A 537 -47.30 -0.31 5.00
C ALA A 537 -47.98 -1.00 6.20
N GLN A 538 -49.12 -1.68 5.99
CA GLN A 538 -49.86 -2.46 6.98
C GLN A 538 -49.53 -3.97 6.89
N GLY A 539 -48.72 -4.38 5.92
CA GLY A 539 -48.32 -5.77 5.70
C GLY A 539 -49.29 -6.58 4.83
N ASN A 540 -50.31 -5.96 4.21
CA ASN A 540 -51.22 -6.64 3.29
C ASN A 540 -50.59 -6.80 1.90
N PRO A 541 -50.98 -7.81 1.10
CA PRO A 541 -50.49 -7.95 -0.28
C PRO A 541 -50.74 -6.69 -1.12
N ASP A 542 -49.73 -6.28 -1.89
CA ASP A 542 -49.79 -5.12 -2.78
C ASP A 542 -49.45 -5.52 -4.24
N GLN A 543 -49.50 -4.57 -5.17
CA GLN A 543 -49.12 -4.79 -6.57
C GLN A 543 -47.71 -4.28 -6.85
N TRP A 544 -46.95 -5.06 -7.61
CA TRP A 544 -45.69 -4.60 -8.19
C TRP A 544 -45.89 -3.37 -9.07
N THR A 545 -45.12 -2.32 -8.81
CA THR A 545 -45.00 -1.16 -9.69
C THR A 545 -44.39 -1.54 -11.04
N SER A 546 -44.54 -0.68 -12.05
CA SER A 546 -43.94 -0.90 -13.37
C SER A 546 -42.41 -1.00 -13.33
N VAL A 547 -41.77 -0.28 -12.41
CA VAL A 547 -40.30 -0.32 -12.22
C VAL A 547 -39.89 -1.63 -11.57
N GLU A 548 -40.58 -2.08 -10.53
CA GLU A 548 -40.29 -3.36 -9.88
C GLU A 548 -40.48 -4.54 -10.83
N LYS A 549 -41.57 -4.54 -11.63
CA LYS A 549 -41.77 -5.56 -12.68
C LYS A 549 -40.63 -5.56 -13.68
N CYS A 550 -40.22 -4.38 -14.18
CA CYS A 550 -39.08 -4.25 -15.09
C CYS A 550 -37.81 -4.80 -14.46
N ILE A 551 -37.54 -4.53 -13.18
CA ILE A 551 -36.39 -5.09 -12.46
C ILE A 551 -36.53 -6.61 -12.35
N ILE A 552 -37.61 -7.14 -11.80
CA ILE A 552 -37.67 -8.57 -11.45
C ILE A 552 -37.79 -9.47 -12.68
N GLU A 553 -38.43 -9.01 -13.75
CA GLU A 553 -38.62 -9.78 -14.97
C GLU A 553 -37.47 -9.64 -15.97
N ARG A 554 -36.63 -8.60 -15.89
CA ARG A 554 -35.55 -8.40 -16.87
C ARG A 554 -34.52 -9.52 -16.81
N ARG A 555 -33.98 -9.83 -17.98
CA ARG A 555 -32.93 -10.82 -18.19
C ARG A 555 -32.00 -10.30 -19.27
N SER A 556 -30.78 -10.82 -19.28
CA SER A 556 -29.87 -10.57 -20.39
C SER A 556 -30.43 -11.21 -21.67
N VAL A 557 -30.62 -10.41 -22.72
CA VAL A 557 -31.09 -10.85 -24.03
C VAL A 557 -29.91 -11.28 -24.90
N ARG A 558 -29.95 -12.48 -25.46
CA ARG A 558 -28.81 -13.05 -26.21
C ARG A 558 -29.12 -13.44 -27.63
N ASN A 559 -30.39 -13.36 -27.98
CA ASN A 559 -30.88 -13.64 -29.32
C ASN A 559 -31.60 -12.37 -29.77
N PHE A 560 -30.95 -11.66 -30.68
CA PHE A 560 -31.42 -10.40 -31.22
C PHE A 560 -31.92 -10.63 -32.64
N LYS A 561 -32.93 -9.86 -33.05
CA LYS A 561 -33.31 -9.73 -34.46
C LYS A 561 -32.22 -8.97 -35.19
N ASP A 562 -32.10 -9.21 -36.50
CA ASP A 562 -31.24 -8.45 -37.41
C ASP A 562 -31.76 -7.03 -37.70
N GLU A 563 -32.81 -6.59 -36.98
CA GLU A 563 -33.42 -5.28 -37.14
C GLU A 563 -32.55 -4.18 -36.49
N PRO A 564 -32.18 -3.12 -37.24
CA PRO A 564 -31.37 -2.04 -36.70
C PRO A 564 -32.13 -1.25 -35.62
N VAL A 565 -31.43 -0.86 -34.55
CA VAL A 565 -32.01 0.00 -33.53
C VAL A 565 -31.92 1.46 -33.99
N PRO A 566 -33.04 2.22 -34.02
CA PRO A 566 -32.99 3.64 -34.36
C PRO A 566 -32.04 4.40 -33.44
N GLU A 567 -31.20 5.27 -34.02
CA GLU A 567 -30.21 6.05 -33.26
C GLU A 567 -30.86 6.88 -32.14
N SER A 568 -32.08 7.38 -32.36
CA SER A 568 -32.86 8.10 -31.35
C SER A 568 -33.15 7.24 -30.11
N MET A 569 -33.39 5.94 -30.27
CA MET A 569 -33.57 5.02 -29.15
C MET A 569 -32.24 4.72 -28.46
N ILE A 570 -31.16 4.53 -29.23
CA ILE A 570 -29.81 4.37 -28.67
C ILE A 570 -29.46 5.56 -27.79
N ARG A 571 -29.67 6.79 -28.29
CA ARG A 571 -29.43 8.03 -27.54
C ARG A 571 -30.25 8.11 -26.25
N ARG A 572 -31.50 7.67 -26.25
CA ARG A 572 -32.33 7.60 -25.03
C ARG A 572 -31.75 6.63 -23.99
N VAL A 573 -31.23 5.49 -24.44
CA VAL A 573 -30.54 4.53 -23.57
C VAL A 573 -29.27 5.16 -22.97
N LEU A 574 -28.41 5.78 -23.80
CA LEU A 574 -27.21 6.47 -23.32
C LEU A 574 -27.52 7.60 -22.34
N GLU A 575 -28.59 8.36 -22.59
CA GLU A 575 -29.00 9.48 -21.73
C GLU A 575 -29.41 8.99 -20.34
N ALA A 576 -30.10 7.85 -20.24
CA ALA A 576 -30.39 7.24 -18.94
C ALA A 576 -29.10 6.87 -18.17
N GLY A 577 -28.07 6.42 -18.88
CA GLY A 577 -26.74 6.19 -18.33
C GLY A 577 -26.06 7.47 -17.86
N ARG A 578 -26.14 8.57 -18.64
CA ARG A 578 -25.58 9.88 -18.28
C ARG A 578 -26.10 10.42 -16.94
N PHE A 579 -27.35 10.11 -16.59
CA PHE A 579 -27.99 10.50 -15.33
C PHE A 579 -27.81 9.48 -14.19
N ALA A 580 -26.96 8.47 -14.33
CA ALA A 580 -26.61 7.63 -13.20
C ALA A 580 -25.93 8.43 -12.09
N PRO A 581 -26.25 8.16 -10.80
CA PRO A 581 -25.57 8.80 -9.69
C PRO A 581 -24.08 8.41 -9.66
N SER A 582 -23.24 9.39 -9.31
CA SER A 582 -21.77 9.27 -9.28
C SER A 582 -21.23 9.89 -8.00
N ALA A 583 -20.12 9.34 -7.48
CA ALA A 583 -19.43 9.94 -6.34
C ALA A 583 -18.89 11.31 -6.75
N GLY A 584 -19.20 12.35 -5.96
CA GLY A 584 -18.82 13.73 -6.28
C GLY A 584 -19.61 14.36 -7.43
N ASN A 585 -20.65 13.70 -7.96
CA ASN A 585 -21.45 14.18 -9.10
C ASN A 585 -20.62 14.42 -10.39
N HIS A 586 -19.57 13.64 -10.59
CA HIS A 586 -18.71 13.67 -11.77
C HIS A 586 -18.83 12.33 -12.48
N GLN A 587 -19.29 12.30 -13.74
CA GLN A 587 -19.54 11.07 -14.49
C GLN A 587 -18.19 10.47 -14.95
N PRO A 588 -17.73 9.36 -14.37
CA PRO A 588 -16.45 8.79 -14.72
C PRO A 588 -16.50 7.95 -15.99
N TRP A 589 -17.59 7.97 -16.75
CA TRP A 589 -17.79 7.10 -17.89
C TRP A 589 -17.91 7.85 -19.22
N ARG A 590 -17.55 7.15 -20.29
CA ARG A 590 -17.65 7.57 -21.68
C ARG A 590 -18.23 6.42 -22.49
N PHE A 591 -19.11 6.74 -23.43
CA PHE A 591 -19.74 5.76 -24.32
C PHE A 591 -19.03 5.74 -25.68
N ILE A 592 -18.78 4.55 -26.20
CA ILE A 592 -18.37 4.32 -27.59
C ILE A 592 -19.41 3.40 -28.20
N VAL A 593 -20.12 3.87 -29.21
CA VAL A 593 -21.21 3.12 -29.85
C VAL A 593 -20.75 2.66 -31.22
N VAL A 594 -20.88 1.36 -31.48
CA VAL A 594 -20.61 0.73 -32.77
C VAL A 594 -21.91 0.13 -33.30
N THR A 595 -22.36 0.62 -34.44
CA THR A 595 -23.51 0.08 -35.21
C THR A 595 -23.08 -0.47 -36.57
N ASP A 596 -21.79 -0.35 -36.91
CA ASP A 596 -21.22 -0.96 -38.10
C ASP A 596 -21.01 -2.47 -37.84
N LEU A 597 -21.86 -3.29 -38.45
CA LEU A 597 -21.84 -4.75 -38.28
C LEU A 597 -20.53 -5.38 -38.77
N GLY A 598 -19.91 -4.80 -39.81
CA GLY A 598 -18.62 -5.26 -40.31
C GLY A 598 -17.52 -5.02 -39.27
N PHE A 599 -17.54 -3.86 -38.63
CA PHE A 599 -16.60 -3.56 -37.56
C PHE A 599 -16.88 -4.37 -36.28
N ILE A 600 -18.15 -4.64 -35.93
CA ILE A 600 -18.50 -5.56 -34.83
C ILE A 600 -17.93 -6.97 -35.09
N GLN A 601 -18.03 -7.48 -36.32
CA GLN A 601 -17.47 -8.78 -36.68
C GLN A 601 -15.94 -8.80 -36.57
N GLU A 602 -15.27 -7.72 -36.96
CA GLU A 602 -13.82 -7.59 -36.80
C GLU A 602 -13.41 -7.60 -35.32
N LEU A 603 -14.10 -6.82 -34.48
CA LEU A 603 -13.89 -6.82 -33.03
C LEU A 603 -14.11 -8.22 -32.43
N GLU A 604 -15.14 -8.94 -32.91
CA GLU A 604 -15.45 -10.30 -32.48
C GLU A 604 -14.31 -11.28 -32.78
N GLU A 605 -13.79 -11.31 -34.01
CA GLU A 605 -12.72 -12.23 -34.39
C GLU A 605 -11.41 -11.96 -33.62
N ALA A 606 -11.10 -10.69 -33.34
CA ALA A 606 -9.93 -10.35 -32.55
C ALA A 606 -10.07 -10.81 -31.08
N CYS A 607 -11.24 -10.60 -30.48
CA CYS A 607 -11.51 -11.08 -29.13
C CYS A 607 -11.53 -12.60 -29.03
N TYR A 608 -12.00 -13.32 -30.06
CA TYR A 608 -11.87 -14.79 -30.11
C TYR A 608 -10.41 -15.24 -30.03
N GLY A 609 -9.52 -14.62 -30.80
CA GLY A 609 -8.10 -14.95 -30.79
C GLY A 609 -7.48 -14.81 -29.40
N LEU A 610 -7.75 -13.69 -28.73
CA LEU A 610 -7.26 -13.41 -27.37
C LEU A 610 -7.84 -14.38 -26.34
N LEU A 611 -9.16 -14.59 -26.33
CA LEU A 611 -9.83 -15.46 -25.36
C LEU A 611 -9.44 -16.94 -25.56
N ASN A 612 -9.18 -17.36 -26.79
CA ASN A 612 -8.62 -18.69 -27.06
C ASN A 612 -7.20 -18.84 -26.49
N MET A 613 -6.35 -17.82 -26.62
CA MET A 613 -5.02 -17.82 -25.99
C MET A 613 -5.13 -17.92 -24.47
N MET A 614 -6.03 -17.16 -23.85
CA MET A 614 -6.27 -17.21 -22.41
C MET A 614 -6.77 -18.59 -21.96
N HIS A 615 -7.66 -19.22 -22.74
CA HIS A 615 -8.13 -20.59 -22.48
C HIS A 615 -6.97 -21.59 -22.47
N MET A 616 -6.11 -21.56 -23.49
CA MET A 616 -4.97 -22.45 -23.61
C MET A 616 -3.97 -22.27 -22.46
N ALA A 617 -3.69 -21.01 -22.08
CA ALA A 617 -2.82 -20.72 -20.95
C ALA A 617 -3.41 -21.22 -19.63
N TYR A 618 -4.73 -21.07 -19.42
CA TYR A 618 -5.40 -21.56 -18.22
C TYR A 618 -5.34 -23.09 -18.07
N GLN A 619 -5.28 -23.86 -19.15
CA GLN A 619 -5.14 -25.32 -19.11
C GLN A 619 -3.71 -25.80 -18.80
N ASN A 620 -2.72 -24.90 -18.78
CA ASN A 620 -1.32 -25.25 -18.56
C ASN A 620 -0.80 -24.66 -17.24
N ASP A 621 -0.37 -25.52 -16.32
CA ASP A 621 0.04 -25.13 -14.95
C ASP A 621 1.20 -24.13 -14.94
N ALA A 622 2.19 -24.33 -15.80
CA ALA A 622 3.34 -23.43 -15.89
C ALA A 622 2.95 -22.06 -16.46
N MET A 623 2.08 -22.03 -17.48
CA MET A 623 1.62 -20.77 -18.08
C MET A 623 0.70 -20.00 -17.15
N VAL A 624 -0.23 -20.67 -16.47
CA VAL A 624 -1.12 -20.01 -15.50
C VAL A 624 -0.34 -19.50 -14.29
N MET A 625 0.69 -20.20 -13.83
CA MET A 625 1.60 -19.69 -12.79
C MET A 625 2.46 -18.52 -13.27
N GLY A 626 2.89 -18.51 -14.53
CA GLY A 626 3.53 -17.35 -15.14
C GLY A 626 2.62 -16.12 -15.17
N ILE A 627 1.33 -16.33 -15.47
CA ILE A 627 0.30 -15.27 -15.40
C ILE A 627 0.09 -14.81 -13.95
N VAL A 628 0.00 -15.73 -12.98
CA VAL A 628 -0.10 -15.40 -11.55
C VAL A 628 1.08 -14.56 -11.08
N GLN A 629 2.30 -14.94 -11.47
CA GLN A 629 3.51 -14.20 -11.13
C GLN A 629 3.57 -12.82 -11.80
N MET A 630 3.09 -12.71 -13.04
CA MET A 630 2.99 -11.44 -13.75
C MET A 630 1.93 -10.50 -13.14
N LEU A 631 0.79 -11.05 -12.70
CA LEU A 631 -0.30 -10.29 -12.10
C LEU A 631 0.01 -9.85 -10.66
N GLY A 632 0.93 -10.53 -9.98
CA GLY A 632 1.33 -10.23 -8.60
C GLY A 632 0.28 -10.63 -7.57
N SER A 633 0.50 -10.25 -6.31
CA SER A 633 -0.39 -10.57 -5.19
C SER A 633 -1.07 -9.30 -4.62
N PRO A 634 -2.39 -9.32 -4.35
CA PRO A 634 -3.29 -10.45 -4.56
C PRO A 634 -3.65 -10.65 -6.03
N VAL A 635 -3.74 -11.92 -6.44
CA VAL A 635 -4.18 -12.31 -7.79
C VAL A 635 -5.67 -11.95 -7.93
N PRO A 636 -6.10 -11.24 -8.99
CA PRO A 636 -7.51 -10.91 -9.18
C PRO A 636 -8.37 -12.16 -9.38
N ALA A 637 -9.04 -12.61 -8.32
CA ALA A 637 -9.71 -13.91 -8.30
C ALA A 637 -10.86 -14.05 -9.32
N GLY A 638 -11.50 -12.95 -9.70
CA GLY A 638 -12.57 -12.96 -10.71
C GLY A 638 -12.11 -13.49 -12.09
N LEU A 639 -10.82 -13.43 -12.40
CA LEU A 639 -10.26 -13.98 -13.64
C LEU A 639 -10.33 -15.50 -13.68
N PHE A 640 -10.13 -16.16 -12.54
CA PHE A 640 -10.04 -17.63 -12.43
C PHE A 640 -11.35 -18.28 -11.96
N ASP A 641 -12.42 -17.49 -11.79
CA ASP A 641 -13.73 -17.99 -11.42
C ASP A 641 -14.17 -19.11 -12.39
N PRO A 642 -14.57 -20.30 -11.91
CA PRO A 642 -14.96 -21.42 -12.76
C PRO A 642 -16.04 -21.07 -13.78
N ARG A 643 -16.91 -20.09 -13.45
CA ARG A 643 -17.96 -19.59 -14.34
C ARG A 643 -17.39 -18.80 -15.51
N VAL A 644 -16.41 -17.94 -15.23
CA VAL A 644 -15.70 -17.17 -16.24
C VAL A 644 -14.90 -18.11 -17.13
N GLN A 645 -14.12 -19.02 -16.54
CA GLN A 645 -13.29 -19.97 -17.28
C GLN A 645 -14.10 -20.93 -18.15
N GLY A 646 -15.24 -21.42 -17.67
CA GLY A 646 -16.17 -22.21 -18.49
C GLY A 646 -16.75 -21.40 -19.67
N GLY A 647 -17.02 -20.10 -19.46
CA GLY A 647 -17.44 -19.22 -20.54
C GLY A 647 -16.36 -18.92 -21.56
N ILE A 648 -15.13 -18.64 -21.13
CA ILE A 648 -13.97 -18.49 -22.00
C ILE A 648 -13.80 -19.75 -22.86
N GLY A 649 -13.95 -20.95 -22.27
CA GLY A 649 -13.90 -22.20 -23.01
C GLY A 649 -14.96 -22.32 -24.11
N ARG A 650 -16.20 -21.87 -23.87
CA ARG A 650 -17.25 -21.87 -24.90
C ARG A 650 -17.01 -20.85 -26.01
N VAL A 651 -16.46 -19.69 -25.67
CA VAL A 651 -16.05 -18.66 -26.65
C VAL A 651 -14.87 -19.17 -27.49
N ALA A 652 -13.88 -19.81 -26.87
CA ALA A 652 -12.75 -20.43 -27.56
C ALA A 652 -13.19 -21.53 -28.53
N ALA A 653 -14.22 -22.31 -28.16
CA ALA A 653 -14.87 -23.29 -29.05
C ALA A 653 -15.77 -22.68 -30.14
N LYS A 654 -15.91 -21.34 -30.19
CA LYS A 654 -16.85 -20.60 -31.05
C LYS A 654 -18.31 -21.04 -30.93
N GLU A 655 -18.69 -21.58 -29.77
CA GLU A 655 -20.08 -21.97 -29.46
C GLU A 655 -20.91 -20.81 -28.87
N LEU A 656 -20.22 -19.80 -28.32
CA LEU A 656 -20.81 -18.59 -27.75
C LEU A 656 -20.27 -17.34 -28.46
N PRO A 657 -21.11 -16.65 -29.27
CA PRO A 657 -20.74 -15.37 -29.85
C PRO A 657 -20.47 -14.30 -28.79
N ILE A 658 -19.47 -13.45 -29.02
CA ILE A 658 -19.03 -12.44 -28.05
C ILE A 658 -19.99 -11.25 -28.04
N PHE A 659 -20.40 -10.79 -29.22
CA PHE A 659 -21.35 -9.69 -29.41
C PHE A 659 -22.77 -10.18 -29.71
N LEU A 660 -23.02 -11.49 -29.63
CA LEU A 660 -24.36 -12.11 -29.69
C LEU A 660 -25.17 -11.74 -30.93
N LYS A 661 -24.50 -11.38 -32.03
CA LYS A 661 -25.12 -10.86 -33.26
C LYS A 661 -26.03 -9.64 -33.00
N ALA A 662 -25.74 -8.87 -31.95
CA ALA A 662 -26.52 -7.68 -31.64
C ALA A 662 -26.27 -6.60 -32.70
N PRO A 663 -27.30 -5.84 -33.11
CA PRO A 663 -27.15 -4.75 -34.08
C PRO A 663 -26.40 -3.53 -33.53
N VAL A 664 -26.18 -3.47 -32.20
CA VAL A 664 -25.47 -2.38 -31.54
C VAL A 664 -24.55 -2.95 -30.45
N ALA A 665 -23.28 -2.56 -30.49
CA ALA A 665 -22.31 -2.76 -29.42
C ALA A 665 -21.95 -1.40 -28.79
N ILE A 666 -22.05 -1.30 -27.47
CA ILE A 666 -21.70 -0.09 -26.72
C ILE A 666 -20.56 -0.44 -25.77
N PHE A 667 -19.38 0.13 -25.97
CA PHE A 667 -18.29 0.06 -25.00
C PHE A 667 -18.45 1.18 -23.99
N LEU A 668 -18.48 0.80 -22.72
CA LEU A 668 -18.42 1.75 -21.62
C LEU A 668 -16.98 1.86 -21.18
N ALA A 669 -16.38 3.02 -21.40
CA ALA A 669 -15.06 3.34 -20.90
C ALA A 669 -15.18 4.12 -19.59
N ALA A 670 -14.28 3.88 -18.64
CA ALA A 670 -14.22 4.61 -17.39
C ALA A 670 -12.89 5.37 -17.25
N ASN A 671 -12.91 6.47 -16.51
CA ASN A 671 -11.77 7.34 -16.25
C ASN A 671 -11.13 6.98 -14.90
N ASP A 672 -9.93 6.40 -14.95
CA ASP A 672 -9.23 5.90 -13.77
C ASP A 672 -8.71 7.00 -12.82
N ARG A 673 -8.85 8.28 -13.19
CA ARG A 673 -8.52 9.41 -12.30
C ARG A 673 -9.62 9.73 -11.29
N LEU A 674 -10.80 9.11 -11.42
CA LEU A 674 -11.98 9.42 -10.61
C LEU A 674 -12.27 8.27 -9.64
N ALA A 675 -12.90 8.58 -8.50
CA ALA A 675 -13.12 7.62 -7.42
C ALA A 675 -14.12 6.52 -7.80
N GLY A 676 -13.78 5.25 -7.60
CA GLY A 676 -14.69 4.10 -7.81
C GLY A 676 -15.29 3.97 -9.22
N PRO A 677 -14.50 4.07 -10.30
CA PRO A 677 -15.00 4.20 -11.67
C PRO A 677 -15.79 2.97 -12.16
N ASP A 678 -15.41 1.75 -11.74
CA ASP A 678 -16.09 0.51 -12.15
C ASP A 678 -17.47 0.35 -11.52
N LEU A 679 -17.61 0.64 -10.22
CA LEU A 679 -18.91 0.63 -9.53
C LEU A 679 -19.86 1.63 -10.19
N GLN A 680 -19.35 2.83 -10.47
CA GLN A 680 -20.09 3.90 -11.12
C GLN A 680 -20.51 3.53 -12.55
N ALA A 681 -19.62 2.91 -13.32
CA ALA A 681 -19.94 2.35 -14.63
C ALA A 681 -21.02 1.25 -14.55
N GLY A 682 -21.00 0.43 -13.48
CA GLY A 682 -22.03 -0.55 -13.17
C GLY A 682 -23.42 0.08 -12.99
N ILE A 683 -23.50 1.16 -12.21
CA ILE A 683 -24.75 1.93 -12.00
C ILE A 683 -25.23 2.54 -13.34
N CYS A 684 -24.31 3.14 -14.09
CA CYS A 684 -24.57 3.68 -15.43
C CYS A 684 -25.21 2.63 -16.35
N GLY A 685 -24.58 1.47 -16.51
CA GLY A 685 -25.12 0.42 -17.36
C GLY A 685 -26.43 -0.17 -16.85
N GLN A 686 -26.65 -0.20 -15.53
CA GLN A 686 -27.91 -0.68 -14.96
C GLN A 686 -29.07 0.27 -15.30
N ASN A 687 -28.84 1.59 -15.28
CA ASN A 687 -29.82 2.57 -15.77
C ASN A 687 -30.12 2.38 -17.26
N MET A 688 -29.08 2.18 -18.07
CA MET A 688 -29.21 1.92 -19.50
C MET A 688 -30.05 0.66 -19.77
N ASN A 689 -29.82 -0.41 -19.02
CA ASN A 689 -30.56 -1.66 -19.14
C ASN A 689 -32.06 -1.47 -18.84
N LEU A 690 -32.40 -0.79 -17.74
CA LEU A 690 -33.81 -0.49 -17.40
C LEU A 690 -34.48 0.39 -18.46
N ALA A 691 -33.76 1.38 -18.98
CA ALA A 691 -34.25 2.23 -20.05
C ALA A 691 -34.49 1.43 -21.33
N ALA A 692 -33.53 0.61 -21.77
CA ALA A 692 -33.67 -0.27 -22.94
C ALA A 692 -34.91 -1.16 -22.83
N GLN A 693 -35.09 -1.83 -21.69
CA GLN A 693 -36.25 -2.68 -21.43
C GLN A 693 -37.57 -1.89 -21.52
N SER A 694 -37.62 -0.67 -20.96
CA SER A 694 -38.81 0.20 -21.05
C SER A 694 -39.14 0.65 -22.48
N LEU A 695 -38.16 0.61 -23.38
CA LEU A 695 -38.29 0.95 -24.80
C LEU A 695 -38.63 -0.25 -25.68
N GLY A 696 -38.79 -1.45 -25.09
CA GLY A 696 -39.00 -2.69 -25.83
C GLY A 696 -37.72 -3.27 -26.45
N LEU A 697 -36.55 -2.75 -26.08
CA LEU A 697 -35.25 -3.26 -26.50
C LEU A 697 -34.74 -4.30 -25.49
N GLY A 698 -34.00 -5.28 -26.01
CA GLY A 698 -33.20 -6.21 -25.22
C GLY A 698 -31.82 -5.66 -24.93
N PHE A 699 -31.24 -6.10 -23.82
CA PHE A 699 -29.94 -5.63 -23.34
C PHE A 699 -29.11 -6.79 -22.79
N CYS A 700 -27.82 -6.84 -23.09
CA CYS A 700 -26.90 -7.80 -22.48
C CYS A 700 -25.55 -7.20 -22.16
N TRP A 701 -25.04 -7.50 -20.97
CA TRP A 701 -23.66 -7.25 -20.60
C TRP A 701 -22.79 -8.34 -21.22
N SER A 702 -21.78 -7.97 -22.00
CA SER A 702 -20.75 -8.86 -22.51
C SER A 702 -19.40 -8.46 -21.95
N GLY A 703 -18.93 -9.19 -20.94
CA GLY A 703 -17.58 -9.02 -20.40
C GLY A 703 -16.51 -9.45 -21.40
N PHE A 704 -16.82 -10.44 -22.25
CA PHE A 704 -15.90 -10.93 -23.28
C PHE A 704 -15.60 -9.87 -24.35
N GLY A 705 -16.57 -9.03 -24.72
CA GLY A 705 -16.33 -7.93 -25.66
C GLY A 705 -15.40 -6.86 -25.08
N ALA A 706 -15.33 -6.73 -23.75
CA ALA A 706 -14.47 -5.73 -23.12
C ALA A 706 -12.96 -6.02 -23.28
N THR A 707 -12.57 -7.24 -23.65
CA THR A 707 -11.17 -7.60 -23.85
C THR A 707 -10.53 -6.91 -25.05
N VAL A 708 -11.30 -6.20 -25.88
CA VAL A 708 -10.77 -5.21 -26.85
C VAL A 708 -9.82 -4.21 -26.18
N GLU A 709 -10.02 -3.90 -24.89
CA GLU A 709 -9.09 -3.09 -24.08
C GLU A 709 -7.64 -3.58 -24.14
N MET A 710 -7.44 -4.89 -24.29
CA MET A 710 -6.13 -5.54 -24.33
C MET A 710 -5.56 -5.64 -25.76
N ILE A 711 -6.24 -5.08 -26.76
CA ILE A 711 -5.85 -5.11 -28.17
C ILE A 711 -5.57 -3.66 -28.63
N PRO A 712 -4.31 -3.18 -28.55
CA PRO A 712 -3.98 -1.77 -28.71
C PRO A 712 -4.51 -1.13 -29.99
N ASP A 713 -4.39 -1.81 -31.14
CA ASP A 713 -4.81 -1.29 -32.44
C ASP A 713 -6.34 -1.07 -32.50
N LEU A 714 -7.12 -2.00 -31.96
CA LEU A 714 -8.58 -1.90 -31.93
C LEU A 714 -9.06 -0.90 -30.88
N LYS A 715 -8.41 -0.87 -29.71
CA LYS A 715 -8.65 0.14 -28.68
C LYS A 715 -8.42 1.56 -29.23
N ALA A 716 -7.33 1.77 -29.98
CA ALA A 716 -7.02 3.04 -30.60
C ALA A 716 -8.08 3.43 -31.65
N ARG A 717 -8.56 2.46 -32.46
CA ARG A 717 -9.65 2.69 -33.42
C ARG A 717 -10.99 3.02 -32.78
N LEU A 718 -11.24 2.52 -31.56
CA LEU A 718 -12.38 2.93 -30.74
C LEU A 718 -12.19 4.32 -30.09
N GLY A 719 -11.03 4.96 -30.28
CA GLY A 719 -10.73 6.29 -29.76
C GLY A 719 -10.60 6.33 -28.24
N VAL A 720 -10.16 5.23 -27.63
CA VAL A 720 -9.96 5.09 -26.19
C VAL A 720 -8.48 5.19 -25.85
N GLU A 721 -8.13 6.25 -25.12
CA GLU A 721 -6.76 6.54 -24.67
C GLU A 721 -6.75 6.93 -23.20
N ALA A 722 -5.59 6.84 -22.54
CA ALA A 722 -5.45 7.25 -21.15
C ALA A 722 -5.96 8.70 -20.93
N PRO A 723 -6.73 8.97 -19.85
CA PRO A 723 -7.00 8.12 -18.69
C PRO A 723 -8.25 7.22 -18.83
N TRP A 724 -8.79 7.02 -20.02
CA TRP A 724 -9.95 6.17 -20.26
C TRP A 724 -9.53 4.73 -20.55
N ARG A 725 -10.23 3.77 -19.93
CA ARG A 725 -10.13 2.34 -20.25
C ARG A 725 -11.52 1.76 -20.50
N ILE A 726 -11.65 0.84 -21.45
CA ILE A 726 -12.89 0.07 -21.63
C ILE A 726 -13.06 -0.83 -20.40
N VAL A 727 -14.16 -0.66 -19.67
CA VAL A 727 -14.46 -1.47 -18.47
C VAL A 727 -15.43 -2.60 -18.78
N MET A 728 -16.33 -2.40 -19.75
CA MET A 728 -17.28 -3.42 -20.17
C MET A 728 -17.82 -3.14 -21.59
N SER A 729 -18.49 -4.13 -22.20
CA SER A 729 -19.29 -3.93 -23.42
C SER A 729 -20.74 -4.35 -23.23
N MET A 730 -21.68 -3.59 -23.81
CA MET A 730 -23.13 -3.82 -23.78
C MET A 730 -23.64 -4.08 -25.18
N LEU A 731 -24.66 -4.92 -25.27
CA LEU A 731 -25.29 -5.33 -26.52
C LEU A 731 -26.75 -4.90 -26.47
N LEU A 732 -27.22 -4.25 -27.53
CA LEU A 732 -28.55 -3.66 -27.61
C LEU A 732 -29.21 -4.03 -28.95
N GLY A 733 -30.49 -4.42 -28.91
CA GLY A 733 -31.25 -4.84 -30.08
C GLY A 733 -32.66 -5.29 -29.72
N TYR A 734 -33.50 -5.61 -30.70
CA TYR A 734 -34.81 -6.20 -30.42
C TYR A 734 -34.67 -7.69 -30.11
N PRO A 735 -35.31 -8.21 -29.04
CA PRO A 735 -35.26 -9.64 -28.74
C PRO A 735 -35.97 -10.44 -29.84
N GLU A 736 -35.36 -11.53 -30.28
CA GLU A 736 -35.92 -12.42 -31.30
C GLU A 736 -37.21 -13.10 -30.83
N PHE A 737 -37.23 -13.51 -29.56
CA PHE A 737 -38.36 -14.09 -28.84
C PHE A 737 -38.37 -13.62 -27.38
N ARG A 738 -39.47 -13.89 -26.66
CA ARG A 738 -39.62 -13.50 -25.24
C ARG A 738 -38.48 -14.08 -24.40
N GLN A 739 -37.66 -13.21 -23.84
CA GLN A 739 -36.54 -13.56 -22.95
C GLN A 739 -36.68 -12.89 -21.58
N ALA A 740 -37.87 -12.45 -21.17
CA ALA A 740 -38.14 -11.80 -19.87
C ALA A 740 -39.19 -12.57 -19.05
N GLY A 741 -38.98 -12.63 -17.73
CA GLY A 741 -39.82 -13.36 -16.78
C GLY A 741 -39.14 -13.55 -15.41
N ILE A 742 -39.98 -13.82 -14.40
CA ILE A 742 -39.54 -14.02 -13.01
C ILE A 742 -38.88 -15.39 -12.87
N VAL A 743 -37.74 -15.42 -12.19
CA VAL A 743 -37.04 -16.65 -11.81
C VAL A 743 -36.64 -16.60 -10.34
N PRO A 744 -36.44 -17.74 -9.67
CA PRO A 744 -35.87 -17.75 -8.33
C PRO A 744 -34.43 -17.19 -8.33
N ARG A 745 -34.02 -16.59 -7.22
CA ARG A 745 -32.67 -16.05 -6.96
C ARG A 745 -32.21 -16.47 -5.57
N GLN A 746 -30.91 -16.43 -5.33
CA GLN A 746 -30.34 -16.65 -4.00
C GLN A 746 -30.88 -15.61 -3.00
N GLN A 747 -31.44 -16.08 -1.88
CA GLN A 747 -31.90 -15.23 -0.79
C GLN A 747 -30.77 -15.06 0.23
N ARG A 748 -30.26 -13.84 0.38
CA ARG A 748 -29.22 -13.53 1.37
C ARG A 748 -29.90 -13.05 2.67
N PRO A 749 -29.52 -13.57 3.84
CA PRO A 749 -30.09 -13.14 5.11
C PRO A 749 -29.92 -11.64 5.33
N VAL A 750 -30.95 -10.99 5.88
CA VAL A 750 -30.90 -9.57 6.22
C VAL A 750 -30.61 -9.43 7.70
N THR A 751 -29.52 -8.74 8.05
CA THR A 751 -29.20 -8.44 9.46
C THR A 751 -29.76 -7.08 9.85
N TRP A 752 -30.69 -7.07 10.79
CA TRP A 752 -31.37 -5.88 11.29
C TRP A 752 -30.81 -5.42 12.63
N PHE A 753 -30.67 -4.11 12.80
CA PHE A 753 -30.41 -3.47 14.10
C PHE A 753 -31.62 -2.63 14.47
N ARG A 754 -32.53 -3.21 15.26
CA ARG A 754 -33.80 -2.57 15.62
C ARG A 754 -33.71 -1.89 17.00
N PRO A 755 -34.33 -0.71 17.20
CA PRO A 755 -34.39 -0.08 18.51
C PRO A 755 -34.97 -1.02 19.58
N GLY A 756 -34.26 -1.17 20.70
CA GLY A 756 -34.68 -2.05 21.81
C GLY A 756 -34.33 -3.54 21.63
N ALA A 757 -33.81 -3.96 20.48
CA ALA A 757 -33.28 -5.31 20.32
C ALA A 757 -31.95 -5.44 21.09
N PRO A 758 -31.68 -6.59 21.74
CA PRO A 758 -30.46 -6.81 22.51
C PRO A 758 -29.20 -6.98 21.63
N GLY A 759 -29.35 -7.05 20.31
CA GLY A 759 -28.30 -7.25 19.33
C GLY A 759 -28.84 -7.29 17.90
N PRO A 760 -28.02 -7.66 16.91
CA PRO A 760 -28.47 -7.85 15.54
C PRO A 760 -29.46 -9.02 15.43
N GLU A 761 -30.57 -8.79 14.72
CA GLU A 761 -31.57 -9.81 14.39
C GLU A 761 -31.37 -10.25 12.94
N ILE A 762 -31.09 -11.53 12.71
CA ILE A 762 -30.88 -12.08 11.36
C ILE A 762 -32.22 -12.65 10.86
N GLU A 763 -32.77 -12.01 9.82
CA GLU A 763 -33.91 -12.53 9.07
C GLU A 763 -33.39 -13.53 8.03
N ALA A 764 -33.86 -14.77 8.16
CA ALA A 764 -33.43 -15.90 7.34
C ALA A 764 -33.84 -15.78 5.88
#